data_AF-A0A819WRL2-F1
#
_entry.id   AF-A0A819WRL2-F1
#
_cell.length_a   1.000
_cell.length_b   1.000
_cell.length_c   1.000
_cell.angle_alpha   90.00
_cell.angle_beta   90.00
_cell.angle_gamma   90.00
#
_symmetry.space_group_name_H-M   'P 1'
#
loop_
_entity.id
_entity.type
_entity.pdbx_description
1 polymer ?
#
loop_
_entity_poly.entity_id
_entity_poly.type
_entity_poly.pdbx_seq_one_letter_code
_entity_poly.pdbx_strand_id
1 'polypeptide(L)'
;MPVRLLLESSYKTVREKWRTWNTFDSRSSDPLIIRREILSTHLYIILVIISLVILITYNSLSNQVENKTVISPSQSVYQNLQKKYTDSLQCSCTKVSILYKNFVKTVPSFHQVCSSNFTSQEWIDFVFKADLALIWPIDVRTSLSAMWQLIRSFCQSSTITIMDVLDQFDNTPLINSIVLTEEVLKVRVQATLSLLLQMAASNFIQSTTVVHNMTQVNQFATGLSTNYITTMGISGLSEQNSALLGPNMAPLSFHLSMYGNKYILKNSTAACFCGSNGSCPHPGNLYLYNASDKLGTYNLNEIEANQSLSGLIIDCTPIQMTFSSSLECFYNQSCLNILLSSYPTKINISILNQSSPTRFHSTTKIEFLIHELFIEEIFNETSYTQYYSQCQPNVCHYSYSSRLNWIFVVTILIGLVGGVITVLRIITPFIIQLCLFLKKRFCSKQLQEVRQTENETIRIRLTKFFQQIKTRIINFSLYSQYSRDPIRVYHGLLATRLYICLLFIAICTIILFSDLSNQTVTKTVPNPSVEEYEKLQKQYSTKLLCPCTQISISYEDMIKTEVKYHQICSSDFVQSWWYQVFLPFHDYQKGNSFLSFASSYFEALSTFCDIANTTINDAIKRFSTKTFVNTHLLSNDSFISQVKSLSSAFVELTRTEFLYGISLTNAILHSNQYINNLQMNTEFVLPRDKHPDGRYSIRISILARFALNRDGSKCYCILNSTCDLNYKTDSESERSNLKNCNWELEGIHGGCSIINTVLKSSLICWFKKSCLTRLQLLFSKEGVSIPLAITPLNPRLSSRYSSQTSIETIFNEIMIEKWNFDYSFSKFYHKCKPSYCSFTYEKETNIIYIITIIISLIGGINIILKLISPFIIKIIWKFIGILKHCRASQVPTIQQENHQDNGTDRGIINLMNRLKDKVLMLNIFNSESNTRFHAICSSDFINEKLINYLFRDSLWYNFDRRDIRVRGSVYFSFLSTLCQISETTVKKAIDQFLNDTFTSSQLISKSEFQLQIDNIISQFQKLTCTKFSRSLELIRDITNGNAFVSSYLLNWYWWIDLYHNYSATITLRPILMKDGCSCGTRSDCIDSGGIYDNLSNWQRWAIPGWNVGCSVVETVLRSTFECFYDQACVDLVVFYVPNELDRDPYLMNISAINSSIDSRFKRNTIIQNIANELFVEEWKISNSYSSFYNQCAPVYCSYKSVTNDYVIYTVSKVLGLYGGLTVALQFSIPLLIKIIFQIQNRCRRNTINPNE
;
A
#
# COMPACT_ATOMS: atom_id res chain seq x y z
N MET A 1 36.54 8.87 83.57
CA MET A 1 36.70 7.50 83.01
C MET A 1 35.73 6.54 83.70
N PRO A 2 34.75 5.93 82.98
CA PRO A 2 34.13 4.70 83.50
C PRO A 2 33.94 3.55 82.49
N VAL A 3 33.91 3.83 81.18
CA VAL A 3 33.44 2.87 80.16
C VAL A 3 34.34 1.63 80.00
N ARG A 4 35.67 1.78 80.12
CA ARG A 4 36.63 0.69 79.89
C ARG A 4 36.49 -0.44 80.93
N LEU A 5 36.33 -0.09 82.20
CA LEU A 5 36.13 -1.06 83.30
C LEU A 5 34.75 -1.74 83.24
N LEU A 6 33.70 -1.01 82.84
CA LEU A 6 32.38 -1.60 82.60
C LEU A 6 32.41 -2.59 81.43
N LEU A 7 33.15 -2.29 80.36
CA LEU A 7 33.36 -3.21 79.24
C LEU A 7 34.17 -4.44 79.67
N GLU A 8 35.27 -4.30 80.42
CA GLU A 8 36.05 -5.45 80.89
C GLU A 8 35.28 -6.34 81.86
N SER A 9 34.56 -5.76 82.82
CA SER A 9 33.68 -6.49 83.73
C SER A 9 32.59 -7.26 82.97
N SER A 10 31.92 -6.60 82.03
CA SER A 10 30.88 -7.21 81.19
C SER A 10 31.45 -8.31 80.30
N TYR A 11 32.60 -8.06 79.66
CA TYR A 11 33.30 -9.02 78.81
C TYR A 11 33.74 -10.26 79.58
N LYS A 12 34.34 -10.10 80.78
CA LYS A 12 34.75 -11.21 81.64
C LYS A 12 33.54 -12.05 82.07
N THR A 13 32.47 -11.40 82.54
CA THR A 13 31.20 -12.04 82.91
C THR A 13 30.57 -12.80 81.73
N VAL A 14 30.52 -12.21 80.54
CA VAL A 14 29.98 -12.86 79.32
C VAL A 14 30.86 -14.02 78.88
N ARG A 15 32.19 -13.88 78.91
CA ARG A 15 33.17 -14.90 78.49
C ARG A 15 33.13 -16.14 79.40
N GLU A 16 32.98 -15.95 80.71
CA GLU A 16 32.81 -17.05 81.66
C GLU A 16 31.46 -17.75 81.45
N LYS A 17 30.37 -16.99 81.33
CA LYS A 17 29.03 -17.51 81.09
C LYS A 17 28.90 -18.27 79.76
N TRP A 18 29.61 -17.80 78.71
CA TRP A 18 29.72 -18.45 77.41
C TRP A 18 30.49 -19.78 77.49
N ARG A 19 31.60 -19.84 78.26
CA ARG A 19 32.35 -21.08 78.51
C ARG A 19 31.50 -22.17 79.16
N THR A 20 30.56 -21.80 80.02
CA THR A 20 29.62 -22.72 80.68
C THR A 20 28.33 -22.98 79.91
N TRP A 21 28.12 -22.36 78.75
CA TRP A 21 26.81 -22.40 78.10
C TRP A 21 26.55 -23.73 77.38
N ASN A 22 25.54 -24.46 77.83
CA ASN A 22 25.05 -25.69 77.22
C ASN A 22 23.58 -25.53 76.82
N THR A 23 23.25 -25.80 75.54
CA THR A 23 21.88 -25.85 75.01
C THR A 23 21.41 -27.28 74.68
N PHE A 24 22.26 -28.28 74.91
CA PHE A 24 22.01 -29.71 74.69
C PHE A 24 22.08 -30.51 76.00
N ASP A 25 21.79 -29.85 77.14
CA ASP A 25 21.84 -30.40 78.50
C ASP A 25 21.00 -31.67 78.65
N SER A 26 21.68 -32.80 78.89
CA SER A 26 21.06 -34.11 79.14
C SER A 26 20.85 -34.45 80.63
N ARG A 27 21.27 -33.56 81.55
CA ARG A 27 21.42 -33.81 83.00
C ARG A 27 22.36 -35.00 83.34
N SER A 28 23.27 -35.35 82.44
CA SER A 28 24.32 -36.34 82.73
C SER A 28 25.37 -35.76 83.66
N SER A 29 25.85 -36.57 84.62
CA SER A 29 26.96 -36.26 85.52
C SER A 29 28.34 -36.64 84.97
N ASP A 30 28.42 -37.21 83.77
CA ASP A 30 29.69 -37.58 83.12
C ASP A 30 30.39 -36.34 82.52
N PRO A 31 31.61 -35.98 82.99
CA PRO A 31 32.34 -34.81 82.50
C PRO A 31 32.73 -34.89 81.01
N LEU A 32 32.85 -36.08 80.42
CA LEU A 32 33.10 -36.25 78.99
C LEU A 32 31.84 -35.95 78.16
N ILE A 33 30.66 -36.28 78.68
CA ILE A 33 29.37 -35.97 78.04
C ILE A 33 29.10 -34.46 78.12
N ILE A 34 29.21 -33.85 79.31
CA ILE A 34 29.03 -32.40 79.51
C ILE A 34 29.96 -31.60 78.57
N ARG A 35 31.23 -32.00 78.45
CA ARG A 35 32.21 -31.33 77.57
C ARG A 35 31.87 -31.48 76.08
N ARG A 36 31.21 -32.57 75.67
CA ARG A 36 30.70 -32.76 74.29
C ARG A 36 29.49 -31.87 74.00
N GLU A 37 28.59 -31.71 74.96
CA GLU A 37 27.36 -30.91 74.81
C GLU A 37 27.66 -29.39 74.75
N ILE A 38 28.61 -28.90 75.55
CA ILE A 38 29.11 -27.52 75.46
C ILE A 38 29.76 -27.28 74.08
N LEU A 39 30.57 -28.21 73.58
CA LEU A 39 31.16 -28.10 72.24
C LEU A 39 30.10 -28.09 71.13
N SER A 40 29.04 -28.90 71.29
CA SER A 40 27.86 -28.89 70.41
C SER A 40 27.13 -27.56 70.44
N THR A 41 27.03 -26.94 71.61
CA THR A 41 26.41 -25.62 71.79
C THR A 41 27.20 -24.52 71.06
N HIS A 42 28.52 -24.48 71.21
CA HIS A 42 29.35 -23.48 70.52
C HIS A 42 29.36 -23.66 69.00
N LEU A 43 29.51 -24.90 68.50
CA LEU A 43 29.47 -25.17 67.06
C LEU A 43 28.11 -24.82 66.45
N TYR A 44 27.02 -25.18 67.13
CA TYR A 44 25.65 -24.84 66.73
C TYR A 44 25.44 -23.32 66.59
N ILE A 45 25.85 -22.55 67.60
CA ILE A 45 25.69 -21.08 67.59
C ILE A 45 26.52 -20.44 66.46
N ILE A 46 27.75 -20.89 66.24
CA ILE A 46 28.61 -20.38 65.16
C ILE A 46 27.98 -20.67 63.78
N LEU A 47 27.48 -21.88 63.55
CA LEU A 47 26.82 -22.24 62.30
C LEU A 47 25.55 -21.41 62.05
N VAL A 48 24.72 -21.18 63.08
CA VAL A 48 23.55 -20.29 62.98
C VAL A 48 23.98 -18.87 62.57
N ILE A 49 24.98 -18.28 63.23
CA ILE A 49 25.44 -16.92 62.92
C ILE A 49 25.95 -16.80 61.48
N ILE A 50 26.78 -17.75 61.03
CA ILE A 50 27.31 -17.76 59.66
C ILE A 50 26.18 -17.87 58.62
N SER A 51 25.21 -18.77 58.83
CA SER A 51 24.06 -18.91 57.93
C SER A 51 23.23 -17.62 57.84
N LEU A 52 23.04 -16.90 58.96
CA LEU A 52 22.29 -15.64 58.97
C LEU A 52 23.04 -14.51 58.25
N VAL A 53 24.35 -14.38 58.45
CA VAL A 53 25.15 -13.35 57.75
C VAL A 53 25.12 -13.56 56.24
N ILE A 54 25.26 -14.81 55.77
CA ILE A 54 25.18 -15.14 54.33
C ILE A 54 23.81 -14.78 53.76
N LEU A 55 22.72 -15.17 54.44
CA LEU A 55 21.35 -14.87 54.00
C LEU A 55 21.04 -13.36 53.97
N ILE A 56 21.48 -12.61 54.99
CA ILE A 56 21.30 -11.15 55.04
C ILE A 56 22.07 -10.47 53.91
N THR A 57 23.33 -10.85 53.70
CA THR A 57 24.20 -10.23 52.68
C THR A 57 23.66 -10.48 51.27
N TYR A 58 23.23 -11.72 50.98
CA TYR A 58 22.63 -12.08 49.69
C TYR A 58 21.35 -11.30 49.40
N ASN A 59 20.44 -11.20 50.37
CA ASN A 59 19.18 -10.45 50.19
C ASN A 59 19.38 -8.94 50.17
N SER A 60 20.46 -8.40 50.74
CA SER A 60 20.73 -6.96 50.75
C SER A 60 21.36 -6.42 49.44
N LEU A 61 21.94 -7.29 48.62
CA LEU A 61 22.65 -6.91 47.39
C LEU A 61 21.81 -7.12 46.10
N SER A 62 20.60 -7.63 46.21
CA SER A 62 19.73 -7.89 45.07
C SER A 62 18.85 -6.67 44.73
N ASN A 63 19.04 -6.12 43.54
CA ASN A 63 18.15 -5.12 42.94
C ASN A 63 16.99 -5.82 42.22
N GLN A 64 15.82 -5.19 42.18
CA GLN A 64 14.68 -5.63 41.39
C GLN A 64 14.26 -4.55 40.38
N VAL A 65 13.67 -4.96 39.26
CA VAL A 65 13.00 -4.05 38.34
C VAL A 65 11.54 -3.98 38.76
N GLU A 66 11.08 -2.80 39.20
CA GLU A 66 9.67 -2.55 39.48
C GLU A 66 8.99 -2.02 38.22
N ASN A 67 7.97 -2.74 37.76
CA ASN A 67 7.06 -2.29 36.71
C ASN A 67 5.87 -1.58 37.36
N LYS A 68 5.72 -0.27 37.14
CA LYS A 68 4.52 0.47 37.51
C LYS A 68 3.53 0.52 36.35
N THR A 69 2.26 0.57 36.71
CA THR A 69 1.15 0.76 35.79
C THR A 69 0.35 2.00 36.18
N VAL A 70 -0.05 2.78 35.19
CA VAL A 70 -0.96 3.93 35.36
C VAL A 70 -2.14 3.70 34.42
N ILE A 71 -3.34 3.64 34.98
CA ILE A 71 -4.58 3.41 34.24
C ILE A 71 -5.16 4.78 33.84
N SER A 72 -5.61 4.92 32.60
CA SER A 72 -6.26 6.12 32.05
C SER A 72 -5.59 7.47 32.38
N PRO A 73 -4.28 7.66 32.12
CA PRO A 73 -3.59 8.91 32.43
C PRO A 73 -4.05 10.07 31.55
N SER A 74 -4.16 11.26 32.15
CA SER A 74 -4.33 12.52 31.42
C SER A 74 -3.07 12.90 30.65
N GLN A 75 -3.22 13.76 29.64
CA GLN A 75 -2.12 14.27 28.81
C GLN A 75 -0.97 14.86 29.65
N SER A 76 -1.29 15.61 30.72
CA SER A 76 -0.28 16.18 31.61
C SER A 76 0.44 15.14 32.47
N VAL A 77 -0.25 14.06 32.89
CA VAL A 77 0.39 12.93 33.58
C VAL A 77 1.32 12.18 32.62
N TYR A 78 0.87 11.90 31.39
CA TYR A 78 1.70 11.30 30.36
C TYR A 78 2.94 12.14 30.04
N GLN A 79 2.79 13.44 29.75
CA GLN A 79 3.92 14.33 29.44
C GLN A 79 4.94 14.41 30.60
N ASN A 80 4.48 14.38 31.86
CA ASN A 80 5.37 14.34 33.03
C ASN A 80 6.09 12.99 33.21
N LEU A 81 5.45 11.87 32.85
CA LEU A 81 6.10 10.55 32.84
C LEU A 81 7.09 10.43 31.67
N GLN A 82 6.73 10.91 30.48
CA GLN A 82 7.55 10.86 29.27
C GLN A 82 8.86 11.64 29.45
N LYS A 83 8.83 12.77 30.17
CA LYS A 83 10.03 13.55 30.55
C LYS A 83 10.94 12.87 31.58
N LYS A 84 10.48 11.81 32.26
CA LYS A 84 11.18 11.18 33.40
C LYS A 84 11.57 9.72 33.17
N TYR A 85 10.87 9.04 32.28
CA TYR A 85 11.02 7.60 32.01
C TYR A 85 11.05 7.32 30.49
N THR A 86 11.69 8.20 29.72
CA THR A 86 11.71 8.23 28.24
C THR A 86 11.94 6.86 27.61
N ASP A 87 12.89 6.08 28.14
CA ASP A 87 13.34 4.82 27.56
C ASP A 87 12.50 3.60 27.98
N SER A 88 11.59 3.74 28.97
CA SER A 88 10.80 2.63 29.51
C SER A 88 9.29 2.87 29.56
N LEU A 89 8.81 4.09 29.30
CA LEU A 89 7.38 4.41 29.25
C LEU A 89 6.76 3.94 27.93
N GLN A 90 5.76 3.05 28.03
CA GLN A 90 4.92 2.62 26.91
C GLN A 90 3.45 2.74 27.30
N CYS A 91 2.66 3.42 26.46
CA CYS A 91 1.27 3.77 26.75
C CYS A 91 0.35 3.30 25.62
N SER A 92 -0.48 2.29 25.86
CA SER A 92 -1.34 1.71 24.82
C SER A 92 -2.62 2.54 24.63
N CYS A 93 -2.91 2.96 23.40
CA CYS A 93 -4.17 3.61 23.03
C CYS A 93 -5.37 2.64 23.22
N THR A 94 -6.56 3.16 23.47
CA THR A 94 -7.81 2.39 23.31
C THR A 94 -8.19 2.23 21.84
N LYS A 95 -8.02 3.28 21.03
CA LYS A 95 -8.16 3.23 19.57
C LYS A 95 -6.80 3.05 18.91
N VAL A 96 -6.64 1.98 18.14
CA VAL A 96 -5.42 1.70 17.35
C VAL A 96 -5.44 2.40 15.98
N SER A 97 -6.60 2.93 15.57
CA SER A 97 -6.84 3.60 14.28
C SER A 97 -7.55 4.94 14.53
N ILE A 98 -7.00 6.03 14.01
CA ILE A 98 -7.54 7.39 14.19
C ILE A 98 -7.46 8.14 12.86
N LEU A 99 -8.60 8.53 12.27
CA LEU A 99 -8.64 9.30 11.02
C LEU A 99 -8.00 10.70 11.22
N TYR A 100 -7.19 11.15 10.26
CA TYR A 100 -6.45 12.42 10.36
C TYR A 100 -7.38 13.64 10.58
N LYS A 101 -8.55 13.68 9.94
CA LYS A 101 -9.54 14.77 10.11
C LYS A 101 -10.02 15.04 11.55
N ASN A 102 -9.77 14.11 12.48
CA ASN A 102 -10.11 14.27 13.88
C ASN A 102 -9.08 15.11 14.67
N PHE A 103 -7.90 15.37 14.11
CA PHE A 103 -6.79 16.06 14.81
C PHE A 103 -5.83 16.84 13.89
N VAL A 104 -6.00 16.78 12.57
CA VAL A 104 -5.31 17.61 11.57
C VAL A 104 -6.36 18.40 10.79
N LYS A 105 -6.06 19.67 10.54
CA LYS A 105 -6.80 20.52 9.60
C LYS A 105 -5.88 20.89 8.45
N THR A 106 -6.33 20.74 7.21
CA THR A 106 -5.57 21.11 6.00
C THR A 106 -6.29 22.20 5.21
N VAL A 107 -5.55 23.13 4.60
CA VAL A 107 -6.08 24.17 3.69
C VAL A 107 -5.07 24.42 2.56
N PRO A 108 -5.41 24.17 1.28
CA PRO A 108 -4.53 24.44 0.16
C PRO A 108 -4.62 25.89 -0.33
N SER A 109 -3.49 26.42 -0.81
CA SER A 109 -3.39 27.70 -1.53
C SER A 109 -2.83 27.45 -2.93
N PHE A 110 -3.50 28.00 -3.95
CA PHE A 110 -3.12 27.84 -5.37
C PHE A 110 -2.59 29.16 -5.95
N HIS A 111 -1.72 29.06 -6.95
CA HIS A 111 -1.10 30.19 -7.63
C HIS A 111 -2.18 31.09 -8.24
N GLN A 112 -2.05 32.40 -8.01
CA GLN A 112 -3.08 33.41 -8.29
C GLN A 112 -3.65 33.43 -9.72
N VAL A 113 -2.93 32.85 -10.69
CA VAL A 113 -3.45 32.66 -12.06
C VAL A 113 -4.78 31.89 -12.08
N CYS A 114 -4.95 30.88 -11.22
CA CYS A 114 -6.14 30.03 -11.22
C CYS A 114 -7.42 30.74 -10.79
N SER A 115 -7.30 31.85 -10.05
CA SER A 115 -8.40 32.74 -9.64
C SER A 115 -8.39 34.10 -10.34
N SER A 116 -7.54 34.27 -11.37
CA SER A 116 -7.40 35.53 -12.12
C SER A 116 -8.44 35.69 -13.22
N ASN A 117 -8.64 36.92 -13.71
CA ASN A 117 -9.50 37.17 -14.86
C ASN A 117 -9.05 36.44 -16.14
N PHE A 118 -7.77 36.05 -16.24
CA PHE A 118 -7.24 35.35 -17.42
C PHE A 118 -7.72 33.89 -17.55
N THR A 119 -8.25 33.27 -16.48
CA THR A 119 -8.92 31.95 -16.57
C THR A 119 -10.43 32.07 -16.76
N SER A 120 -10.98 33.28 -16.91
CA SER A 120 -12.40 33.49 -17.17
C SER A 120 -12.79 33.19 -18.63
N GLN A 121 -14.06 32.79 -18.85
CA GLN A 121 -14.59 32.66 -20.21
C GLN A 121 -14.62 34.01 -20.95
N GLU A 122 -14.84 35.13 -20.24
CA GLU A 122 -14.90 36.46 -20.83
C GLU A 122 -13.57 36.84 -21.50
N TRP A 123 -12.44 36.56 -20.84
CA TRP A 123 -11.10 36.76 -21.41
C TRP A 123 -10.86 35.84 -22.61
N ILE A 124 -11.14 34.54 -22.47
CA ILE A 124 -10.95 33.54 -23.53
C ILE A 124 -11.75 33.91 -24.79
N ASP A 125 -13.03 34.24 -24.63
CA ASP A 125 -13.91 34.66 -25.73
C ASP A 125 -13.53 36.03 -26.30
N PHE A 126 -12.90 36.91 -25.52
CA PHE A 126 -12.40 38.20 -25.98
C PHE A 126 -11.19 38.03 -26.92
N VAL A 127 -10.15 37.31 -26.48
CA VAL A 127 -8.97 37.09 -27.34
C VAL A 127 -9.34 36.28 -28.58
N PHE A 128 -10.23 35.28 -28.44
CA PHE A 128 -10.68 34.45 -29.55
C PHE A 128 -11.44 35.18 -30.65
N LYS A 129 -12.24 36.21 -30.31
CA LYS A 129 -12.98 36.99 -31.31
C LYS A 129 -12.06 37.77 -32.27
N ALA A 130 -10.77 37.88 -31.95
CA ALA A 130 -9.76 38.46 -32.83
C ALA A 130 -8.96 37.41 -33.63
N ASP A 131 -9.10 36.12 -33.34
CA ASP A 131 -8.46 35.02 -34.11
C ASP A 131 -9.19 34.75 -35.44
N LEU A 132 -10.33 35.41 -35.66
CA LEU A 132 -11.26 35.12 -36.75
C LEU A 132 -10.83 35.71 -38.10
N ALA A 133 -9.90 34.96 -38.72
CA ALA A 133 -9.42 35.03 -40.11
C ALA A 133 -8.29 36.03 -40.43
N LEU A 134 -7.43 35.61 -41.36
CA LEU A 134 -6.32 36.35 -42.00
C LEU A 134 -5.05 36.60 -41.16
N ILE A 135 -5.00 36.22 -39.89
CA ILE A 135 -3.74 36.21 -39.11
C ILE A 135 -2.95 34.92 -39.40
N TRP A 136 -1.62 35.00 -39.46
CA TRP A 136 -0.77 33.80 -39.62
C TRP A 136 -0.73 32.93 -38.35
N PRO A 137 -0.49 31.61 -38.46
CA PRO A 137 -0.42 30.71 -37.31
C PRO A 137 0.78 30.94 -36.36
N ILE A 138 1.71 31.81 -36.77
CA ILE A 138 2.92 32.19 -36.05
C ILE A 138 2.75 33.40 -35.12
N ASP A 139 1.62 34.12 -35.22
CA ASP A 139 1.28 35.26 -34.37
C ASP A 139 0.73 34.80 -33.02
N VAL A 140 1.04 35.54 -31.95
CA VAL A 140 0.59 35.19 -30.60
C VAL A 140 -0.92 35.09 -30.47
N ARG A 141 -1.66 35.99 -31.15
CA ARG A 141 -3.12 36.10 -30.99
C ARG A 141 -3.81 34.77 -31.28
N THR A 142 -3.52 34.22 -32.47
CA THR A 142 -4.06 32.98 -33.05
C THR A 142 -4.12 31.79 -32.09
N SER A 143 -3.21 31.72 -31.11
CA SER A 143 -3.10 30.59 -30.18
C SER A 143 -3.32 30.97 -28.71
N LEU A 144 -3.43 32.26 -28.40
CA LEU A 144 -3.57 32.76 -27.03
C LEU A 144 -4.88 32.33 -26.37
N SER A 145 -5.96 32.28 -27.14
CA SER A 145 -7.28 31.78 -26.74
C SER A 145 -7.23 30.32 -26.28
N ALA A 146 -6.48 29.48 -27.00
CA ALA A 146 -6.28 28.06 -26.69
C ALA A 146 -5.33 27.84 -25.51
N MET A 147 -4.24 28.63 -25.41
CA MET A 147 -3.35 28.61 -24.25
C MET A 147 -4.11 28.90 -22.94
N TRP A 148 -5.00 29.90 -22.93
CA TRP A 148 -5.78 30.23 -21.72
C TRP A 148 -6.89 29.22 -21.39
N GLN A 149 -7.47 28.53 -22.39
CA GLN A 149 -8.33 27.37 -22.16
C GLN A 149 -7.58 26.24 -21.44
N LEU A 150 -6.36 25.93 -21.89
CA LEU A 150 -5.52 24.89 -21.27
C LEU A 150 -5.10 25.27 -19.85
N ILE A 151 -4.63 26.51 -19.61
CA ILE A 151 -4.27 26.98 -18.26
C ILE A 151 -5.47 26.88 -17.31
N ARG A 152 -6.66 27.34 -17.74
CA ARG A 152 -7.90 27.21 -16.97
C ARG A 152 -8.20 25.74 -16.64
N SER A 153 -8.16 24.86 -17.64
CA SER A 153 -8.46 23.43 -17.46
C SER A 153 -7.46 22.78 -16.49
N PHE A 154 -6.16 23.01 -16.66
CA PHE A 154 -5.14 22.51 -15.74
C PHE A 154 -5.30 23.07 -14.31
N CYS A 155 -5.68 24.34 -14.14
CA CYS A 155 -6.03 24.91 -12.83
C CYS A 155 -7.26 24.21 -12.20
N GLN A 156 -8.33 23.98 -12.98
CA GLN A 156 -9.52 23.29 -12.50
C GLN A 156 -9.20 21.82 -12.12
N SER A 157 -8.53 21.07 -13.01
CA SER A 157 -8.12 19.69 -12.75
C SER A 157 -7.15 19.58 -11.59
N SER A 158 -6.22 20.53 -11.41
CA SER A 158 -5.30 20.55 -10.26
C SER A 158 -6.02 20.84 -8.95
N THR A 159 -6.97 21.78 -8.96
CA THR A 159 -7.80 22.11 -7.79
C THR A 159 -8.60 20.88 -7.35
N ILE A 160 -9.30 20.23 -8.27
CA ILE A 160 -10.02 18.97 -8.03
C ILE A 160 -9.04 17.90 -7.54
N THR A 161 -7.90 17.74 -8.21
CA THR A 161 -6.86 16.75 -7.87
C THR A 161 -6.48 16.83 -6.41
N ILE A 162 -6.15 18.03 -5.93
CA ILE A 162 -5.74 18.27 -4.55
C ILE A 162 -6.89 18.14 -3.55
N MET A 163 -8.12 18.55 -3.88
CA MET A 163 -9.25 18.43 -2.95
C MET A 163 -9.56 16.97 -2.57
N ASP A 164 -9.61 16.01 -3.52
CA ASP A 164 -9.80 14.60 -3.12
C ASP A 164 -8.52 13.96 -2.54
N VAL A 165 -7.33 14.53 -2.75
CA VAL A 165 -6.11 14.09 -2.05
C VAL A 165 -6.16 14.48 -0.57
N LEU A 166 -6.71 15.66 -0.27
CA LEU A 166 -6.99 16.07 1.10
C LEU A 166 -8.14 15.27 1.71
N ASP A 167 -9.22 14.98 0.99
CA ASP A 167 -10.28 14.05 1.46
C ASP A 167 -9.73 12.63 1.69
N GLN A 168 -8.85 12.13 0.82
CA GLN A 168 -8.17 10.84 1.02
C GLN A 168 -7.30 10.88 2.28
N PHE A 169 -6.52 11.94 2.50
CA PHE A 169 -5.71 12.12 3.71
C PHE A 169 -6.57 12.18 4.97
N ASP A 170 -7.59 13.04 4.98
CA ASP A 170 -8.53 13.25 6.09
C ASP A 170 -9.24 11.96 6.52
N ASN A 171 -9.57 11.10 5.55
CA ASN A 171 -10.19 9.79 5.76
C ASN A 171 -9.17 8.62 5.80
N THR A 172 -7.87 8.89 5.80
CA THR A 172 -6.83 7.88 6.05
C THR A 172 -6.64 7.71 7.57
N PRO A 173 -6.58 6.47 8.09
CA PRO A 173 -6.27 6.23 9.49
C PRO A 173 -4.77 6.35 9.79
N LEU A 174 -4.42 7.17 10.79
CA LEU A 174 -3.18 7.00 11.54
C LEU A 174 -3.32 5.72 12.40
N ILE A 175 -2.65 4.65 11.98
CA ILE A 175 -2.58 3.39 12.72
C ILE A 175 -1.40 3.45 13.70
N ASN A 176 -1.67 3.43 15.01
CA ASN A 176 -0.67 3.14 16.02
C ASN A 176 -1.29 2.58 17.31
N SER A 177 -0.63 1.59 17.92
CA SER A 177 -1.09 0.98 19.18
C SER A 177 -0.62 1.75 20.43
N ILE A 178 0.31 2.69 20.29
CA ILE A 178 0.96 3.43 21.38
C ILE A 178 0.72 4.95 21.23
N VAL A 179 0.73 5.70 22.33
CA VAL A 179 0.76 7.18 22.30
C VAL A 179 2.03 7.67 21.61
N LEU A 180 1.90 8.40 20.51
CA LEU A 180 3.02 9.14 19.90
C LEU A 180 3.35 10.40 20.72
N THR A 181 4.62 10.81 20.73
CA THR A 181 4.99 12.16 21.18
C THR A 181 4.54 13.21 20.17
N GLU A 182 4.49 14.48 20.59
CA GLU A 182 3.99 15.57 19.73
C GLU A 182 4.88 15.81 18.50
N GLU A 183 6.19 15.65 18.65
CA GLU A 183 7.18 15.79 17.58
C GLU A 183 7.03 14.66 16.55
N VAL A 184 6.91 13.41 17.02
CA VAL A 184 6.74 12.24 16.16
C VAL A 184 5.40 12.27 15.44
N LEU A 185 4.32 12.75 16.09
CA LEU A 185 3.03 12.95 15.46
C LEU A 185 3.13 13.95 14.29
N LYS A 186 3.70 15.14 14.51
CA LYS A 186 3.84 16.18 13.48
C LYS A 186 4.69 15.72 12.30
N VAL A 187 5.80 15.03 12.56
CA VAL A 187 6.64 14.42 11.50
C VAL A 187 5.87 13.35 10.72
N ARG A 188 5.06 12.50 11.38
CA ARG A 188 4.28 11.45 10.69
C ARG A 188 3.12 12.03 9.87
N VAL A 189 2.46 13.09 10.36
CA VAL A 189 1.46 13.87 9.61
C VAL A 189 2.08 14.44 8.34
N GLN A 190 3.16 15.22 8.48
CA GLN A 190 3.81 15.89 7.34
C GLN A 190 4.33 14.88 6.31
N ALA A 191 4.98 13.79 6.75
CA ALA A 191 5.47 12.74 5.84
C ALA A 191 4.34 12.03 5.08
N THR A 192 3.19 11.79 5.73
CA THR A 192 2.04 11.15 5.07
C THR A 192 1.40 12.09 4.05
N LEU A 193 1.22 13.36 4.40
CA LEU A 193 0.65 14.38 3.51
C LEU A 193 1.55 14.64 2.30
N SER A 194 2.85 14.87 2.51
CA SER A 194 3.82 15.05 1.42
C SER A 194 3.89 13.85 0.47
N LEU A 195 3.78 12.62 0.98
CA LEU A 195 3.77 11.42 0.15
C LEU A 195 2.55 11.36 -0.78
N LEU A 196 1.36 11.66 -0.26
CA LEU A 196 0.12 11.66 -1.06
C LEU A 196 0.13 12.77 -2.12
N LEU A 197 0.63 13.96 -1.78
CA LEU A 197 0.79 15.08 -2.72
C LEU A 197 1.77 14.74 -3.85
N GLN A 198 2.92 14.13 -3.52
CA GLN A 198 3.91 13.69 -4.52
C GLN A 198 3.36 12.60 -5.45
N MET A 199 2.56 11.66 -4.91
CA MET A 199 1.88 10.65 -5.73
C MET A 199 0.84 11.28 -6.66
N ALA A 200 0.09 12.29 -6.19
CA ALA A 200 -0.91 12.99 -7.00
C ALA A 200 -0.25 13.75 -8.16
N ALA A 201 0.82 14.51 -7.89
CA ALA A 201 1.58 15.22 -8.93
C ALA A 201 2.15 14.27 -9.99
N SER A 202 2.84 13.19 -9.58
CA SER A 202 3.39 12.18 -10.52
C SER A 202 2.31 11.53 -11.38
N ASN A 203 1.18 11.12 -10.79
CA ASN A 203 0.05 10.54 -11.54
C ASN A 203 -0.55 11.55 -12.53
N PHE A 204 -0.61 12.84 -12.17
CA PHE A 204 -1.13 13.91 -13.04
C PHE A 204 -0.19 14.17 -14.22
N ILE A 205 1.11 14.34 -13.95
CA ILE A 205 2.17 14.50 -14.96
C ILE A 205 2.11 13.33 -15.95
N GLN A 206 2.13 12.08 -15.46
CA GLN A 206 2.03 10.88 -16.31
C GLN A 206 0.78 10.92 -17.21
N SER A 207 -0.37 11.32 -16.67
CA SER A 207 -1.62 11.44 -17.43
C SER A 207 -1.52 12.51 -18.53
N THR A 208 -1.01 13.71 -18.21
CA THR A 208 -0.82 14.78 -19.20
C THR A 208 0.19 14.40 -20.29
N THR A 209 1.30 13.75 -19.93
CA THR A 209 2.34 13.28 -20.86
C THR A 209 1.78 12.22 -21.81
N VAL A 210 0.99 11.26 -21.31
CA VAL A 210 0.35 10.24 -22.15
C VAL A 210 -0.56 10.88 -23.19
N VAL A 211 -1.45 11.82 -22.80
CA VAL A 211 -2.34 12.47 -23.77
C VAL A 211 -1.56 13.32 -24.77
N HIS A 212 -0.60 14.11 -24.30
CA HIS A 212 0.24 14.93 -25.18
C HIS A 212 0.96 14.07 -26.23
N ASN A 213 1.73 13.08 -25.79
CA ASN A 213 2.52 12.23 -26.68
C ASN A 213 1.64 11.42 -27.64
N MET A 214 0.50 10.89 -27.18
CA MET A 214 -0.46 10.18 -28.04
C MET A 214 -1.11 11.09 -29.09
N THR A 215 -1.33 12.37 -28.79
CA THR A 215 -1.87 13.35 -29.77
C THR A 215 -0.81 13.83 -30.77
N GLN A 216 0.43 14.05 -30.31
CA GLN A 216 1.57 14.38 -31.18
C GLN A 216 1.86 13.26 -32.18
N VAL A 217 2.03 12.02 -31.70
CA VAL A 217 2.38 10.87 -32.55
C VAL A 217 1.31 10.65 -33.62
N ASN A 218 0.03 10.83 -33.29
CA ASN A 218 -1.05 10.75 -34.28
C ASN A 218 -1.09 11.93 -35.26
N GLN A 219 -0.23 12.95 -35.13
CA GLN A 219 -0.12 14.09 -36.04
C GLN A 219 -1.46 14.79 -36.31
N PHE A 220 -2.24 15.02 -35.25
CA PHE A 220 -3.57 15.62 -35.34
C PHE A 220 -3.54 17.12 -35.70
N ALA A 221 -4.37 17.52 -36.65
CA ALA A 221 -4.48 18.90 -37.10
C ALA A 221 -5.24 19.79 -36.11
N THR A 222 -4.68 20.97 -35.85
CA THR A 222 -5.31 22.02 -35.02
C THR A 222 -6.23 22.91 -35.86
N GLY A 223 -7.37 23.34 -35.29
CA GLY A 223 -8.32 24.27 -35.93
C GLY A 223 -7.75 25.67 -36.15
N LEU A 224 -6.66 25.98 -35.45
CA LEU A 224 -5.88 27.21 -35.54
C LEU A 224 -4.77 27.14 -36.60
N SER A 225 -4.62 25.99 -37.27
CA SER A 225 -3.60 25.70 -38.28
C SER A 225 -2.16 25.95 -37.83
N THR A 226 -1.84 25.79 -36.54
CA THR A 226 -0.53 26.11 -35.94
C THR A 226 0.54 25.06 -36.24
N ASN A 227 0.12 23.81 -36.44
CA ASN A 227 0.98 22.70 -36.85
C ASN A 227 0.83 22.31 -38.33
N TYR A 228 -0.37 22.37 -38.90
CA TYR A 228 -0.64 22.03 -40.30
C TYR A 228 -1.62 23.02 -40.93
N ILE A 229 -1.35 23.40 -42.17
CA ILE A 229 -2.33 24.08 -43.04
C ILE A 229 -2.92 23.10 -44.05
N THR A 230 -4.03 23.49 -44.70
CA THR A 230 -4.58 22.79 -45.87
C THR A 230 -4.46 23.67 -47.10
N THR A 231 -4.07 23.10 -48.24
CA THR A 231 -3.98 23.84 -49.51
C THR A 231 -4.69 23.13 -50.65
N MET A 232 -5.02 23.89 -51.70
CA MET A 232 -5.68 23.41 -52.92
C MET A 232 -4.72 23.45 -54.11
N GLY A 233 -4.36 22.28 -54.62
CA GLY A 233 -3.67 22.12 -55.90
C GLY A 233 -4.65 21.95 -57.06
N ILE A 234 -4.28 22.43 -58.24
CA ILE A 234 -5.00 22.22 -59.50
C ILE A 234 -4.16 21.33 -60.40
N SER A 235 -4.65 20.14 -60.76
CA SER A 235 -4.03 19.27 -61.76
C SER A 235 -4.70 19.45 -63.13
N GLY A 236 -3.90 19.42 -64.20
CA GLY A 236 -4.37 19.52 -65.59
C GLY A 236 -3.97 20.81 -66.35
N LEU A 237 -3.40 21.81 -65.68
CA LEU A 237 -2.80 22.98 -66.33
C LEU A 237 -1.27 22.82 -66.41
N SER A 238 -0.72 22.83 -67.63
CA SER A 238 0.69 23.18 -67.83
C SER A 238 0.83 24.71 -67.81
N GLU A 239 1.96 25.21 -67.31
CA GLU A 239 2.19 26.65 -67.07
C GLU A 239 2.10 27.53 -68.34
N GLN A 240 2.12 26.91 -69.53
CA GLN A 240 2.07 27.59 -70.83
C GLN A 240 0.64 27.94 -71.32
N ASN A 241 -0.42 27.36 -70.75
CA ASN A 241 -1.79 27.43 -71.29
C ASN A 241 -2.78 28.26 -70.45
N SER A 242 -2.30 29.10 -69.52
CA SER A 242 -3.13 29.90 -68.60
C SER A 242 -3.97 31.02 -69.26
N ALA A 243 -3.75 31.32 -70.54
CA ALA A 243 -4.34 32.47 -71.25
C ALA A 243 -5.51 32.14 -72.20
N LEU A 244 -5.91 30.86 -72.37
CA LEU A 244 -6.93 30.46 -73.35
C LEU A 244 -7.96 29.49 -72.76
N LEU A 245 -8.93 30.03 -72.01
CA LEU A 245 -10.05 29.28 -71.45
C LEU A 245 -11.39 29.67 -72.09
N GLY A 246 -11.86 28.84 -73.02
CA GLY A 246 -13.22 28.90 -73.57
C GLY A 246 -14.23 28.03 -72.79
N PRO A 247 -15.54 28.09 -73.12
CA PRO A 247 -16.59 27.48 -72.28
C PRO A 247 -16.55 25.95 -72.14
N ASN A 248 -15.86 25.24 -73.04
CA ASN A 248 -15.85 23.78 -73.13
C ASN A 248 -14.59 23.19 -72.48
N MET A 249 -14.51 23.24 -71.14
CA MET A 249 -13.37 22.70 -70.40
C MET A 249 -13.49 21.19 -70.11
N ALA A 250 -12.39 20.47 -70.30
CA ALA A 250 -12.17 19.19 -69.64
C ALA A 250 -12.17 19.37 -68.09
N PRO A 251 -12.50 18.33 -67.30
CA PRO A 251 -12.63 18.48 -65.86
C PRO A 251 -11.27 18.76 -65.20
N LEU A 252 -11.03 20.01 -64.79
CA LEU A 252 -9.99 20.34 -63.81
C LEU A 252 -10.23 19.51 -62.54
N SER A 253 -9.21 18.74 -62.15
CA SER A 253 -9.18 18.03 -60.88
C SER A 253 -8.50 18.90 -59.82
N PHE A 254 -9.28 19.27 -58.81
CA PHE A 254 -8.80 19.98 -57.63
C PHE A 254 -8.44 18.95 -56.56
N HIS A 255 -7.27 19.09 -55.94
CA HIS A 255 -6.82 18.20 -54.88
C HIS A 255 -6.52 19.00 -53.61
N LEU A 256 -7.10 18.58 -52.48
CA LEU A 256 -6.74 19.10 -51.17
C LEU A 256 -5.63 18.27 -50.54
N SER A 257 -4.60 18.93 -50.04
CA SER A 257 -3.48 18.32 -49.31
C SER A 257 -3.21 19.09 -48.02
N MET A 258 -2.65 18.42 -47.01
CA MET A 258 -2.21 19.04 -45.77
C MET A 258 -0.69 19.14 -45.76
N TYR A 259 -0.18 20.26 -45.25
CA TYR A 259 1.25 20.57 -45.19
C TYR A 259 1.61 20.99 -43.78
N GLY A 260 2.69 20.41 -43.24
CA GLY A 260 3.22 20.76 -41.93
C GLY A 260 3.90 22.13 -41.97
N ASN A 261 3.54 23.02 -41.04
CA ASN A 261 4.11 24.36 -40.98
C ASN A 261 5.63 24.30 -40.82
N LYS A 262 6.31 25.17 -41.55
CA LYS A 262 7.76 25.25 -41.64
C LYS A 262 8.23 26.65 -41.26
N TYR A 263 8.96 26.74 -40.17
CA TYR A 263 9.46 27.98 -39.60
C TYR A 263 10.98 28.09 -39.84
N ILE A 264 11.43 29.10 -40.58
CA ILE A 264 12.85 29.45 -40.70
C ILE A 264 13.10 30.59 -39.72
N LEU A 265 13.82 30.31 -38.63
CA LEU A 265 14.01 31.27 -37.53
C LEU A 265 15.02 32.38 -37.92
N LYS A 266 14.91 33.56 -37.28
CA LYS A 266 15.89 34.65 -37.47
C LYS A 266 17.29 34.16 -37.12
N ASN A 267 18.25 34.46 -37.99
CA ASN A 267 19.65 34.02 -37.90
C ASN A 267 19.88 32.50 -38.01
N SER A 268 18.87 31.70 -38.39
CA SER A 268 19.01 30.27 -38.69
C SER A 268 18.88 30.01 -40.20
N THR A 269 19.77 29.17 -40.74
CA THR A 269 19.61 28.56 -42.08
C THR A 269 18.87 27.21 -42.01
N ALA A 270 18.81 26.59 -40.83
CA ALA A 270 18.03 25.37 -40.61
C ALA A 270 16.55 25.74 -40.40
N ALA A 271 15.68 25.10 -41.18
CA ALA A 271 14.24 25.16 -41.02
C ALA A 271 13.77 24.17 -39.95
N CYS A 272 12.74 24.56 -39.20
CA CYS A 272 12.09 23.79 -38.16
C CYS A 272 10.66 23.48 -38.59
N PHE A 273 10.14 22.29 -38.28
CA PHE A 273 8.93 21.73 -38.92
C PHE A 273 7.94 21.22 -37.88
N CYS A 274 6.69 21.66 -37.93
CA CYS A 274 5.65 21.18 -37.03
C CYS A 274 5.16 19.76 -37.33
N GLY A 275 5.40 19.27 -38.55
CA GLY A 275 5.21 17.86 -38.90
C GLY A 275 6.30 16.91 -38.38
N SER A 276 7.20 17.39 -37.50
CA SER A 276 8.32 16.62 -36.93
C SER A 276 8.00 16.07 -35.54
N ASN A 277 8.86 16.30 -34.55
CA ASN A 277 8.69 16.06 -33.12
C ASN A 277 7.55 16.91 -32.51
N GLY A 278 6.52 17.23 -33.30
CA GLY A 278 5.39 18.08 -32.97
C GLY A 278 5.69 19.51 -32.54
N SER A 279 6.93 19.97 -32.42
CA SER A 279 7.30 21.20 -31.69
C SER A 279 8.34 22.06 -32.41
N CYS A 280 8.22 23.38 -32.26
CA CYS A 280 9.11 24.39 -32.82
C CYS A 280 9.05 25.72 -32.01
N PRO A 281 9.62 25.77 -30.79
CA PRO A 281 9.46 26.91 -29.89
C PRO A 281 10.24 28.15 -30.37
N HIS A 282 9.55 29.29 -30.48
CA HIS A 282 10.17 30.59 -30.77
C HIS A 282 9.46 31.75 -30.04
N PRO A 283 10.09 32.94 -29.90
CA PRO A 283 9.47 34.08 -29.23
C PRO A 283 8.10 34.45 -29.82
N GLY A 284 7.14 34.70 -28.94
CA GLY A 284 5.82 35.18 -29.30
C GLY A 284 5.85 36.64 -29.74
N ASN A 285 5.44 36.91 -30.98
CA ASN A 285 5.40 38.24 -31.55
C ASN A 285 4.00 38.61 -32.09
N LEU A 286 3.79 39.90 -32.26
CA LEU A 286 2.67 40.49 -33.01
C LEU A 286 3.18 40.90 -34.40
N TYR A 287 2.59 40.35 -35.46
CA TYR A 287 2.97 40.60 -36.85
C TYR A 287 2.03 41.57 -37.56
N LEU A 288 2.54 42.24 -38.60
CA LEU A 288 1.77 43.12 -39.48
C LEU A 288 1.28 42.34 -40.70
N TYR A 289 0.01 42.51 -41.04
CA TYR A 289 -0.64 41.82 -42.16
C TYR A 289 -0.31 42.51 -43.50
N ASN A 290 0.59 41.93 -44.32
CA ASN A 290 0.72 42.31 -45.74
C ASN A 290 1.50 41.34 -46.66
N ALA A 291 1.49 40.02 -46.44
CA ALA A 291 2.26 39.09 -47.29
C ALA A 291 1.54 37.75 -47.57
N SER A 292 1.79 37.21 -48.76
CA SER A 292 1.22 35.94 -49.23
C SER A 292 1.97 34.74 -48.63
N ASP A 293 1.20 33.82 -48.04
CA ASP A 293 1.69 32.51 -47.63
C ASP A 293 2.19 31.70 -48.84
N LYS A 294 3.34 31.05 -48.68
CA LYS A 294 3.96 30.13 -49.65
C LYS A 294 3.90 28.71 -49.08
N LEU A 295 2.71 28.09 -49.13
CA LEU A 295 2.48 26.68 -48.75
C LEU A 295 2.97 26.35 -47.32
N GLY A 296 2.69 27.22 -46.33
CA GLY A 296 3.00 26.96 -44.92
C GLY A 296 4.47 27.17 -44.55
N THR A 297 5.26 27.78 -45.44
CA THR A 297 6.65 28.18 -45.16
C THR A 297 6.71 29.64 -44.73
N TYR A 298 7.00 29.88 -43.46
CA TYR A 298 7.15 31.21 -42.88
C TYR A 298 8.63 31.47 -42.59
N ASN A 299 9.25 32.36 -43.37
CA ASN A 299 10.65 32.75 -43.17
C ASN A 299 10.73 34.00 -42.28
N LEU A 300 11.11 33.84 -41.01
CA LEU A 300 11.27 34.97 -40.10
C LEU A 300 12.39 35.94 -40.51
N ASN A 301 13.26 35.58 -41.46
CA ASN A 301 14.22 36.53 -42.04
C ASN A 301 13.58 37.44 -43.12
N GLU A 302 12.46 37.02 -43.72
CA GLU A 302 11.63 37.83 -44.65
C GLU A 302 10.49 38.58 -43.94
N ILE A 303 10.23 38.28 -42.65
CA ILE A 303 9.08 38.75 -41.89
C ILE A 303 9.49 39.73 -40.78
N GLU A 304 8.90 40.93 -40.81
CA GLU A 304 9.03 41.91 -39.74
C GLU A 304 7.95 41.72 -38.67
N ALA A 305 8.38 41.72 -37.40
CA ALA A 305 7.52 41.71 -36.22
C ALA A 305 7.39 43.13 -35.68
N ASN A 306 6.18 43.53 -35.31
CA ASN A 306 5.92 44.86 -34.74
C ASN A 306 6.41 44.95 -33.29
N GLN A 307 6.06 43.95 -32.48
CA GLN A 307 6.40 43.85 -31.05
C GLN A 307 6.64 42.38 -30.68
N SER A 308 7.47 42.16 -29.66
CA SER A 308 7.66 40.86 -29.00
C SER A 308 7.08 40.90 -27.59
N LEU A 309 6.50 39.79 -27.12
CA LEU A 309 5.81 39.72 -25.84
C LEU A 309 6.59 38.82 -24.87
N SER A 310 7.21 39.43 -23.85
CA SER A 310 8.12 38.72 -22.93
C SER A 310 7.46 37.52 -22.25
N GLY A 311 8.19 36.41 -22.20
CA GLY A 311 7.75 35.16 -21.58
C GLY A 311 6.74 34.34 -22.40
N LEU A 312 6.16 34.87 -23.49
CA LEU A 312 5.33 34.09 -24.40
C LEU A 312 6.17 33.41 -25.49
N ILE A 313 5.95 32.12 -25.68
CA ILE A 313 6.61 31.28 -26.70
C ILE A 313 5.53 30.68 -27.57
N ILE A 314 5.60 30.94 -28.88
CA ILE A 314 4.76 30.24 -29.86
C ILE A 314 5.44 28.91 -30.22
N ASP A 315 4.61 27.90 -30.38
CA ASP A 315 4.98 26.53 -30.66
C ASP A 315 3.88 25.89 -31.52
N CYS A 316 4.13 24.70 -32.05
CA CYS A 316 3.30 24.07 -33.08
C CYS A 316 1.89 23.65 -32.60
N THR A 317 1.71 23.32 -31.33
CA THR A 317 0.39 23.06 -30.73
C THR A 317 0.13 23.93 -29.50
N PRO A 318 -1.13 24.27 -29.18
CA PRO A 318 -1.45 25.09 -28.00
C PRO A 318 -0.92 24.53 -26.67
N ILE A 319 -0.81 23.20 -26.51
CA ILE A 319 -0.23 22.62 -25.28
C ILE A 319 1.29 22.84 -25.18
N GLN A 320 2.02 22.79 -26.29
CA GLN A 320 3.45 23.12 -26.27
C GLN A 320 3.68 24.63 -26.12
N MET A 321 2.85 25.47 -26.73
CA MET A 321 2.84 26.92 -26.45
C MET A 321 2.62 27.16 -24.96
N THR A 322 1.67 26.45 -24.34
CA THR A 322 1.39 26.53 -22.91
C THR A 322 2.61 26.09 -22.10
N PHE A 323 3.17 24.91 -22.35
CA PHE A 323 4.33 24.39 -21.61
C PHE A 323 5.58 25.26 -21.77
N SER A 324 5.88 25.73 -22.99
CA SER A 324 7.06 26.55 -23.29
C SER A 324 6.95 27.99 -22.78
N SER A 325 5.74 28.52 -22.63
CA SER A 325 5.50 29.89 -22.13
C SER A 325 5.60 30.03 -20.61
N SER A 326 5.71 31.28 -20.16
CA SER A 326 5.68 31.71 -18.75
C SER A 326 4.65 32.84 -18.57
N LEU A 327 4.44 33.30 -17.34
CA LEU A 327 3.43 34.32 -17.02
C LEU A 327 3.96 35.76 -17.05
N GLU A 328 5.21 35.98 -17.50
CA GLU A 328 5.93 37.26 -17.43
C GLU A 328 5.12 38.45 -17.97
N CYS A 329 4.56 38.34 -19.19
CA CYS A 329 3.74 39.39 -19.79
C CYS A 329 2.52 39.78 -18.93
N PHE A 330 1.90 38.81 -18.25
CA PHE A 330 0.69 39.01 -17.46
C PHE A 330 0.96 39.57 -16.06
N TYR A 331 2.23 39.59 -15.63
CA TYR A 331 2.70 40.38 -14.49
C TYR A 331 3.11 41.82 -14.88
N ASN A 332 3.13 42.17 -16.17
CA ASN A 332 3.68 43.43 -16.68
C ASN A 332 2.62 44.27 -17.43
N GLN A 333 2.18 45.37 -16.83
CA GLN A 333 1.13 46.23 -17.40
C GLN A 333 1.49 46.77 -18.79
N SER A 334 2.77 47.06 -19.07
CA SER A 334 3.20 47.52 -20.39
C SER A 334 3.07 46.42 -21.45
N CYS A 335 3.39 45.17 -21.10
CA CYS A 335 3.23 44.03 -22.02
C CYS A 335 1.75 43.72 -22.27
N LEU A 336 0.92 43.71 -21.22
CA LEU A 336 -0.53 43.56 -21.34
C LEU A 336 -1.14 44.71 -22.17
N ASN A 337 -0.69 45.95 -22.00
CA ASN A 337 -1.17 47.09 -22.79
C ASN A 337 -0.82 46.94 -24.29
N ILE A 338 0.39 46.47 -24.62
CA ILE A 338 0.78 46.18 -26.02
C ILE A 338 -0.16 45.13 -26.62
N LEU A 339 -0.36 44.00 -25.91
CA LEU A 339 -1.28 42.94 -26.33
C LEU A 339 -2.71 43.46 -26.52
N LEU A 340 -3.27 44.17 -25.53
CA LEU A 340 -4.62 44.74 -25.59
C LEU A 340 -4.78 45.77 -26.72
N SER A 341 -3.73 46.52 -27.05
CA SER A 341 -3.75 47.49 -28.16
C SER A 341 -3.83 46.85 -29.56
N SER A 342 -3.56 45.54 -29.66
CA SER A 342 -3.64 44.79 -30.92
C SER A 342 -5.06 44.31 -31.29
N TYR A 343 -6.05 44.60 -30.44
CA TYR A 343 -7.43 44.18 -30.58
C TYR A 343 -8.40 45.36 -30.85
N PRO A 344 -9.46 45.17 -31.67
CA PRO A 344 -10.38 46.25 -32.06
C PRO A 344 -11.41 46.62 -30.98
N THR A 345 -11.59 45.78 -29.95
CA THR A 345 -12.49 46.00 -28.83
C THR A 345 -11.70 46.08 -27.52
N LYS A 346 -12.32 46.62 -26.47
CA LYS A 346 -11.69 46.76 -25.14
C LYS A 346 -12.36 45.84 -24.13
N ILE A 347 -11.55 45.27 -23.25
CA ILE A 347 -11.96 44.50 -22.06
C ILE A 347 -11.28 45.10 -20.82
N ASN A 348 -11.88 44.95 -19.64
CA ASN A 348 -11.30 45.41 -18.38
C ASN A 348 -10.65 44.23 -17.64
N ILE A 349 -9.33 44.09 -17.76
CA ILE A 349 -8.53 42.99 -17.18
C ILE A 349 -7.35 43.59 -16.43
N SER A 350 -7.14 43.15 -15.18
CA SER A 350 -5.97 43.48 -14.36
C SER A 350 -4.84 42.47 -14.55
N ILE A 351 -3.59 42.94 -14.49
CA ILE A 351 -2.41 42.08 -14.36
C ILE A 351 -2.45 41.20 -13.09
N LEU A 352 -1.65 40.13 -13.10
CA LEU A 352 -1.34 39.34 -11.91
C LEU A 352 -0.55 40.20 -10.91
N ASN A 353 -0.83 40.06 -9.61
CA ASN A 353 -0.26 40.91 -8.58
C ASN A 353 1.15 40.45 -8.19
N GLN A 354 2.17 41.25 -8.53
CA GLN A 354 3.58 41.00 -8.15
C GLN A 354 3.83 41.01 -6.64
N SER A 355 2.93 41.59 -5.83
CA SER A 355 3.02 41.63 -4.36
C SER A 355 2.29 40.47 -3.67
N SER A 356 1.63 39.57 -4.41
CA SER A 356 1.10 38.33 -3.85
C SER A 356 2.26 37.39 -3.50
N PRO A 357 2.27 36.73 -2.33
CA PRO A 357 3.28 35.72 -2.02
C PRO A 357 3.14 34.53 -2.98
N THR A 358 4.22 34.20 -3.68
CA THR A 358 4.32 33.03 -4.56
C THR A 358 5.71 32.42 -4.47
N ARG A 359 5.81 31.09 -4.62
CA ARG A 359 7.09 30.37 -4.72
C ARG A 359 7.61 30.24 -6.15
N PHE A 360 6.87 30.72 -7.14
CA PHE A 360 7.22 30.67 -8.56
C PHE A 360 7.72 32.04 -9.05
N HIS A 361 8.71 32.06 -9.94
CA HIS A 361 9.15 33.31 -10.57
C HIS A 361 8.24 33.64 -11.76
N SER A 362 8.12 34.91 -12.14
CA SER A 362 7.30 35.33 -13.28
C SER A 362 7.74 34.69 -14.61
N THR A 363 9.04 34.40 -14.74
CA THR A 363 9.66 33.70 -15.88
C THR A 363 9.69 32.17 -15.73
N THR A 364 9.10 31.59 -14.67
CA THR A 364 8.96 30.13 -14.55
C THR A 364 7.98 29.66 -15.63
N LYS A 365 8.37 28.64 -16.40
CA LYS A 365 7.47 28.02 -17.39
C LYS A 365 6.20 27.51 -16.72
N ILE A 366 5.07 27.66 -17.43
CA ILE A 366 3.76 27.14 -16.99
C ILE A 366 3.79 25.61 -16.89
N GLU A 367 4.62 24.91 -17.67
CA GLU A 367 4.96 23.49 -17.50
C GLU A 367 5.27 23.12 -16.03
N PHE A 368 6.14 23.89 -15.36
CA PHE A 368 6.49 23.61 -13.96
C PHE A 368 5.34 23.94 -12.99
N LEU A 369 4.52 24.94 -13.28
CA LEU A 369 3.32 25.22 -12.48
C LEU A 369 2.31 24.07 -12.59
N ILE A 370 2.13 23.51 -13.79
CA ILE A 370 1.26 22.34 -14.04
C ILE A 370 1.80 21.09 -13.32
N HIS A 371 3.11 20.83 -13.41
CA HIS A 371 3.75 19.70 -12.72
C HIS A 371 3.66 19.80 -11.19
N GLU A 372 3.67 21.02 -10.65
CA GLU A 372 3.49 21.31 -9.22
C GLU A 372 2.00 21.55 -8.83
N LEU A 373 1.04 21.18 -9.69
CA LEU A 373 -0.42 21.30 -9.49
C LEU A 373 -0.89 22.71 -9.08
N PHE A 374 -0.17 23.74 -9.54
CA PHE A 374 -0.33 25.15 -9.18
C PHE A 374 -0.32 25.42 -7.65
N ILE A 375 0.25 24.54 -6.83
CA ILE A 375 0.26 24.69 -5.36
C ILE A 375 1.30 25.73 -4.94
N GLU A 376 0.89 26.74 -4.18
CA GLU A 376 1.81 27.64 -3.47
C GLU A 376 2.22 27.02 -2.11
N GLU A 377 1.24 26.73 -1.27
CA GLU A 377 1.41 26.17 0.08
C GLU A 377 0.18 25.32 0.45
N ILE A 378 0.36 24.34 1.34
CA ILE A 378 -0.74 23.65 2.01
C ILE A 378 -0.54 23.79 3.51
N PHE A 379 -1.29 24.70 4.11
CA PHE A 379 -1.31 24.92 5.54
C PHE A 379 -1.85 23.67 6.23
N ASN A 380 -1.10 23.12 7.18
CA ASN A 380 -1.59 22.05 8.05
C ASN A 380 -1.41 22.42 9.53
N GLU A 381 -2.47 22.21 10.31
CA GLU A 381 -2.52 22.46 11.74
C GLU A 381 -2.77 21.14 12.47
N THR A 382 -1.81 20.67 13.27
CA THR A 382 -1.89 19.38 13.98
C THR A 382 -2.13 19.59 15.48
N SER A 383 -3.32 19.22 15.96
CA SER A 383 -3.74 19.36 17.36
C SER A 383 -3.39 18.11 18.18
N TYR A 384 -2.28 18.18 18.92
CA TYR A 384 -1.85 17.06 19.77
C TYR A 384 -2.88 16.68 20.85
N THR A 385 -3.61 17.65 21.39
CA THR A 385 -4.67 17.41 22.40
C THR A 385 -5.86 16.67 21.80
N GLN A 386 -6.24 16.95 20.54
CA GLN A 386 -7.28 16.16 19.84
C GLN A 386 -6.79 14.75 19.52
N TYR A 387 -5.54 14.58 19.07
CA TYR A 387 -4.95 13.25 18.89
C TYR A 387 -4.93 12.45 20.19
N TYR A 388 -4.47 13.04 21.29
CA TYR A 388 -4.40 12.38 22.60
C TYR A 388 -5.79 11.99 23.12
N SER A 389 -6.82 12.82 22.89
CA SER A 389 -8.19 12.50 23.28
C SER A 389 -8.83 11.39 22.45
N GLN A 390 -8.40 11.19 21.19
CA GLN A 390 -8.82 10.07 20.35
C GLN A 390 -8.06 8.76 20.65
N CYS A 391 -6.76 8.84 20.94
CA CYS A 391 -5.96 7.68 21.38
C CYS A 391 -6.41 7.18 22.77
N GLN A 392 -6.75 8.11 23.68
CA GLN A 392 -7.26 7.86 25.03
C GLN A 392 -6.59 6.65 25.72
N PRO A 393 -5.31 6.76 26.13
CA PRO A 393 -4.52 5.62 26.57
C PRO A 393 -5.14 4.87 27.75
N ASN A 394 -5.28 3.55 27.61
CA ASN A 394 -5.90 2.68 28.61
C ASN A 394 -4.94 2.41 29.79
N VAL A 395 -3.71 2.00 29.46
CA VAL A 395 -2.65 1.72 30.45
C VAL A 395 -1.32 2.21 29.93
N CYS A 396 -0.59 2.94 30.78
CA CYS A 396 0.85 3.15 30.65
C CYS A 396 1.60 2.19 31.57
N HIS A 397 2.65 1.57 31.03
CA HIS A 397 3.64 0.80 31.75
C HIS A 397 4.97 1.57 31.75
N TYR A 398 5.68 1.59 32.88
CA TYR A 398 7.08 2.03 32.92
C TYR A 398 7.84 1.23 33.98
N SER A 399 9.16 1.09 33.79
CA SER A 399 10.03 0.33 34.68
C SER A 399 11.16 1.18 35.25
N TYR A 400 11.53 0.89 36.50
CA TYR A 400 12.71 1.45 37.16
C TYR A 400 13.37 0.42 38.07
N SER A 401 14.67 0.61 38.36
CA SER A 401 15.40 -0.21 39.31
C SER A 401 15.12 0.23 40.76
N SER A 402 14.81 -0.75 41.61
CA SER A 402 14.43 -0.57 43.01
C SER A 402 15.22 -1.53 43.90
N ARG A 403 15.35 -1.18 45.18
CA ARG A 403 15.95 -2.04 46.21
C ARG A 403 14.86 -2.81 46.94
N LEU A 404 15.14 -4.07 47.28
CA LEU A 404 14.21 -4.94 48.01
C LEU A 404 13.64 -4.26 49.26
N ASN A 405 12.30 -4.27 49.39
CA ASN A 405 11.60 -3.72 50.54
C ASN A 405 12.04 -4.44 51.83
N TRP A 406 12.48 -3.67 52.84
CA TRP A 406 13.00 -4.22 54.10
C TRP A 406 12.00 -5.13 54.82
N ILE A 407 10.69 -4.90 54.70
CA ILE A 407 9.64 -5.74 55.28
C ILE A 407 9.60 -7.12 54.59
N PHE A 408 9.82 -7.16 53.28
CA PHE A 408 9.89 -8.40 52.50
C PHE A 408 11.15 -9.20 52.85
N VAL A 409 12.30 -8.52 53.04
CA VAL A 409 13.54 -9.14 53.52
C VAL A 409 13.35 -9.72 54.93
N VAL A 410 12.79 -8.95 55.87
CA VAL A 410 12.54 -9.39 57.26
C VAL A 410 11.59 -10.59 57.32
N THR A 411 10.50 -10.60 56.56
CA THR A 411 9.54 -11.72 56.56
C THR A 411 10.12 -13.00 55.96
N ILE A 412 10.98 -12.91 54.94
CA ILE A 412 11.74 -14.06 54.42
C ILE A 412 12.74 -14.58 55.45
N LEU A 413 13.47 -13.69 56.13
CA LEU A 413 14.42 -14.08 57.17
C LEU A 413 13.74 -14.82 58.33
N ILE A 414 12.59 -14.33 58.83
CA ILE A 414 11.83 -14.99 59.92
C ILE A 414 11.45 -16.44 59.55
N GLY A 415 10.98 -16.67 58.33
CA GLY A 415 10.63 -18.03 57.86
C GLY A 415 11.84 -18.96 57.73
N LEU A 416 12.95 -18.47 57.16
CA LEU A 416 14.18 -19.26 57.01
C LEU A 416 14.86 -19.58 58.35
N VAL A 417 14.85 -18.65 59.30
CA VAL A 417 15.39 -18.82 60.66
C VAL A 417 14.83 -20.07 61.33
N GLY A 418 13.50 -20.28 61.31
CA GLY A 418 12.85 -21.42 61.96
C GLY A 418 13.27 -22.78 61.37
N GLY A 419 13.39 -22.86 60.04
CA GLY A 419 13.86 -24.05 59.34
C GLY A 419 15.33 -24.37 59.65
N VAL A 420 16.22 -23.39 59.44
CA VAL A 420 17.67 -23.54 59.63
C VAL A 420 18.03 -23.90 61.09
N ILE A 421 17.39 -23.26 62.08
CA ILE A 421 17.56 -23.60 63.50
C ILE A 421 17.18 -25.07 63.80
N THR A 422 16.12 -25.56 63.18
CA THR A 422 15.61 -26.93 63.39
C THR A 422 16.54 -27.97 62.76
N VAL A 423 17.00 -27.74 61.54
CA VAL A 423 17.93 -28.63 60.82
C VAL A 423 19.29 -28.67 61.51
N LEU A 424 19.85 -27.51 61.90
CA LEU A 424 21.14 -27.46 62.59
C LEU A 424 21.13 -28.22 63.93
N ARG A 425 20.04 -28.16 64.72
CA ARG A 425 19.93 -28.94 65.97
C ARG A 425 20.02 -30.46 65.77
N ILE A 426 19.60 -30.97 64.61
CA ILE A 426 19.68 -32.40 64.27
C ILE A 426 21.10 -32.76 63.79
N ILE A 427 21.73 -31.88 63.00
CA ILE A 427 23.00 -32.17 62.32
C ILE A 427 24.23 -31.93 63.22
N THR A 428 24.25 -30.91 64.10
CA THR A 428 25.41 -30.62 64.95
C THR A 428 25.92 -31.79 65.79
N PRO A 429 25.09 -32.59 66.51
CA PRO A 429 25.57 -33.73 67.30
C PRO A 429 26.20 -34.83 66.43
N PHE A 430 25.75 -34.99 65.18
CA PHE A 430 26.35 -35.90 64.18
C PHE A 430 27.69 -35.38 63.67
N ILE A 431 27.81 -34.08 63.33
CA ILE A 431 29.08 -33.46 62.91
C ILE A 431 30.15 -33.66 63.99
N ILE A 432 29.84 -33.41 65.27
CA ILE A 432 30.80 -33.65 66.36
C ILE A 432 31.16 -35.12 66.50
N GLN A 433 30.23 -36.04 66.27
CA GLN A 433 30.51 -37.47 66.29
C GLN A 433 31.46 -37.89 65.16
N LEU A 434 31.32 -37.28 63.98
CA LEU A 434 32.21 -37.45 62.82
C LEU A 434 33.59 -36.81 63.07
N CYS A 435 33.66 -35.58 63.57
CA CYS A 435 34.92 -34.91 63.92
C CYS A 435 35.69 -35.65 65.02
N LEU A 436 35.01 -36.23 66.01
CA LEU A 436 35.65 -37.07 67.04
C LEU A 436 36.14 -38.41 66.45
N PHE A 437 35.39 -39.01 65.51
CA PHE A 437 35.81 -40.22 64.80
C PHE A 437 37.07 -39.97 63.95
N LEU A 438 37.10 -38.85 63.20
CA LEU A 438 38.26 -38.42 62.42
C LEU A 438 39.46 -38.11 63.33
N LYS A 439 39.27 -37.40 64.45
CA LYS A 439 40.34 -37.10 65.42
C LYS A 439 40.90 -38.37 66.06
N LYS A 440 40.06 -39.37 66.36
CA LYS A 440 40.51 -40.67 66.89
C LYS A 440 41.33 -41.48 65.86
N ARG A 441 41.19 -41.20 64.56
CA ARG A 441 41.93 -41.87 63.48
C ARG A 441 43.33 -41.27 63.21
N PHE A 442 43.65 -40.11 63.77
CA PHE A 442 44.91 -39.38 63.50
C PHE A 442 45.97 -39.48 64.60
N CYS A 443 45.68 -40.11 65.74
CA CYS A 443 46.58 -40.15 66.91
C CYS A 443 46.98 -41.57 67.35
N SER A 444 47.31 -42.47 66.42
CA SER A 444 47.95 -43.76 66.72
C SER A 444 48.99 -44.16 65.67
N LYS A 445 50.25 -43.79 65.91
CA LYS A 445 51.42 -44.31 65.21
C LYS A 445 52.60 -44.43 66.19
N GLN A 446 52.69 -45.56 66.92
CA GLN A 446 53.94 -46.32 67.12
C GLN A 446 53.76 -47.58 67.98
N LEU A 447 54.59 -48.57 67.66
CA LEU A 447 54.96 -49.84 68.32
C LEU A 447 53.92 -50.97 68.50
N GLN A 448 54.41 -52.19 68.20
CA GLN A 448 53.78 -53.53 68.30
C GLN A 448 54.25 -54.21 69.62
N GLU A 449 54.01 -55.50 69.97
CA GLU A 449 53.31 -56.68 69.38
C GLU A 449 52.61 -57.43 70.59
N VAL A 450 52.21 -58.71 70.74
CA VAL A 450 52.36 -60.00 70.02
C VAL A 450 51.09 -60.88 70.12
N ARG A 451 50.33 -60.94 69.01
CA ARG A 451 49.39 -62.03 68.61
C ARG A 451 48.21 -62.30 69.61
N GLN A 452 47.15 -63.04 69.26
CA GLN A 452 46.90 -63.88 68.08
C GLN A 452 45.48 -63.67 67.50
N THR A 453 45.21 -64.31 66.36
CA THR A 453 44.11 -64.09 65.41
C THR A 453 42.70 -64.45 65.91
N GLU A 454 41.70 -63.63 65.53
CA GLU A 454 40.52 -64.14 64.82
C GLU A 454 39.88 -63.07 63.90
N ASN A 455 39.34 -63.48 62.75
CA ASN A 455 38.95 -62.59 61.64
C ASN A 455 37.42 -62.36 61.54
N GLU A 456 36.85 -61.47 62.36
CA GLU A 456 35.50 -60.95 62.09
C GLU A 456 35.51 -60.07 60.82
N THR A 457 34.90 -60.57 59.74
CA THR A 457 34.82 -59.86 58.46
C THR A 457 34.01 -58.56 58.53
N ILE A 458 34.28 -57.64 57.59
CA ILE A 458 33.64 -56.31 57.52
C ILE A 458 32.10 -56.41 57.46
N ARG A 459 31.54 -57.48 56.88
CA ARG A 459 30.09 -57.76 56.90
C ARG A 459 29.53 -57.87 58.32
N ILE A 460 30.25 -58.48 59.26
CA ILE A 460 29.81 -58.63 60.67
C ILE A 460 29.84 -57.29 61.40
N ARG A 461 30.83 -56.43 61.12
CA ARG A 461 30.86 -55.05 61.66
C ARG A 461 29.73 -54.20 61.10
N LEU A 462 29.42 -54.34 59.81
CA LEU A 462 28.26 -53.69 59.18
C LEU A 462 26.94 -54.19 59.76
N THR A 463 26.72 -55.51 59.94
CA THR A 463 25.46 -56.02 60.52
C THR A 463 25.32 -55.66 61.99
N LYS A 464 26.38 -55.71 62.81
CA LYS A 464 26.36 -55.21 64.20
C LYS A 464 26.04 -53.71 64.27
N PHE A 465 26.62 -52.90 63.37
CA PHE A 465 26.32 -51.46 63.26
C PHE A 465 24.87 -51.19 62.83
N PHE A 466 24.38 -51.89 61.80
CA PHE A 466 22.98 -51.80 61.38
C PHE A 466 22.00 -52.36 62.43
N GLN A 467 22.37 -53.36 63.24
CA GLN A 467 21.58 -53.82 64.39
C GLN A 467 21.53 -52.78 65.52
N GLN A 468 22.64 -52.09 65.81
CA GLN A 468 22.67 -50.98 66.77
C GLN A 468 21.85 -49.77 66.29
N ILE A 469 21.88 -49.47 64.99
CA ILE A 469 21.00 -48.46 64.38
C ILE A 469 19.54 -48.91 64.44
N LYS A 470 19.23 -50.15 64.03
CA LYS A 470 17.88 -50.73 64.03
C LYS A 470 17.27 -50.74 65.43
N THR A 471 18.00 -51.14 66.47
CA THR A 471 17.51 -51.10 67.86
C THR A 471 17.31 -49.66 68.37
N ARG A 472 18.22 -48.73 68.06
CA ARG A 472 18.04 -47.30 68.40
C ARG A 472 16.86 -46.65 67.68
N ILE A 473 16.57 -47.03 66.44
CA ILE A 473 15.40 -46.55 65.67
C ILE A 473 14.10 -47.16 66.21
N ILE A 474 14.07 -48.47 66.48
CA ILE A 474 12.87 -49.16 67.01
C ILE A 474 12.40 -48.56 68.34
N ASN A 475 13.36 -48.18 69.20
CA ASN A 475 13.11 -47.61 70.53
C ASN A 475 13.07 -46.06 70.55
N PHE A 476 13.07 -45.40 69.39
CA PHE A 476 13.09 -43.93 69.31
C PHE A 476 11.73 -43.33 69.68
N SER A 477 11.70 -42.46 70.69
CA SER A 477 10.54 -41.64 71.05
C SER A 477 10.89 -40.15 71.01
N LEU A 478 10.11 -39.37 70.26
CA LEU A 478 10.16 -37.91 70.23
C LEU A 478 9.50 -37.27 71.47
N TYR A 479 8.72 -38.06 72.22
CA TYR A 479 7.89 -37.64 73.34
C TYR A 479 8.31 -38.39 74.62
N SER A 480 9.53 -38.13 75.08
CA SER A 480 10.07 -38.70 76.31
C SER A 480 9.59 -37.95 77.56
N GLN A 481 8.46 -38.39 78.12
CA GLN A 481 8.15 -38.14 79.53
C GLN A 481 8.41 -39.40 80.35
N TYR A 482 9.09 -39.23 81.49
CA TYR A 482 9.48 -40.33 82.38
C TYR A 482 8.26 -40.82 83.19
N SER A 483 7.54 -41.78 82.62
CA SER A 483 6.29 -42.33 83.13
C SER A 483 6.42 -43.84 83.35
N ARG A 484 6.02 -44.34 84.52
CA ARG A 484 6.01 -45.78 84.84
C ARG A 484 4.81 -46.54 84.24
N ASP A 485 3.83 -45.82 83.71
CA ASP A 485 2.66 -46.36 83.01
C ASP A 485 3.05 -46.87 81.60
N PRO A 486 3.00 -48.19 81.31
CA PRO A 486 3.43 -48.75 80.04
C PRO A 486 2.52 -48.36 78.87
N ILE A 487 1.24 -48.05 79.12
CA ILE A 487 0.29 -47.63 78.08
C ILE A 487 0.70 -46.25 77.54
N ARG A 488 1.11 -45.33 78.42
CA ARG A 488 1.64 -44.00 78.01
C ARG A 488 2.94 -44.11 77.21
N VAL A 489 3.85 -45.01 77.61
CA VAL A 489 5.11 -45.24 76.88
C VAL A 489 4.83 -45.78 75.46
N TYR A 490 3.89 -46.73 75.35
CA TYR A 490 3.43 -47.25 74.06
C TYR A 490 2.82 -46.16 73.16
N HIS A 491 1.96 -45.29 73.70
CA HIS A 491 1.41 -44.15 72.94
C HIS A 491 2.50 -43.17 72.46
N GLY A 492 3.54 -42.89 73.26
CA GLY A 492 4.65 -42.01 72.86
C GLY A 492 5.48 -42.57 71.69
N LEU A 493 5.73 -43.88 71.69
CA LEU A 493 6.39 -44.58 70.58
C LEU A 493 5.52 -44.57 69.32
N LEU A 494 4.20 -44.81 69.45
CA LEU A 494 3.27 -44.79 68.32
C LEU A 494 3.14 -43.38 67.72
N ALA A 495 3.06 -42.34 68.56
CA ALA A 495 3.04 -40.93 68.14
C ALA A 495 4.31 -40.53 67.38
N THR A 496 5.46 -41.04 67.81
CA THR A 496 6.74 -40.81 67.14
C THR A 496 6.77 -41.43 65.74
N ARG A 497 6.28 -42.67 65.60
CA ARG A 497 6.20 -43.36 64.29
C ARG A 497 5.21 -42.67 63.35
N LEU A 498 4.03 -42.30 63.84
CA LEU A 498 3.04 -41.53 63.07
C LEU A 498 3.61 -40.18 62.62
N TYR A 499 4.28 -39.44 63.52
CA TYR A 499 4.94 -38.18 63.21
C TYR A 499 5.98 -38.33 62.08
N ILE A 500 6.84 -39.35 62.14
CA ILE A 500 7.87 -39.59 61.11
C ILE A 500 7.22 -39.95 59.76
N CYS A 501 6.20 -40.80 59.74
CA CYS A 501 5.49 -41.16 58.50
C CYS A 501 4.77 -39.95 57.89
N LEU A 502 4.06 -39.14 58.69
CA LEU A 502 3.38 -37.93 58.20
C LEU A 502 4.38 -36.89 57.68
N LEU A 503 5.54 -36.72 58.35
CA LEU A 503 6.60 -35.83 57.89
C LEU A 503 7.22 -36.30 56.57
N PHE A 504 7.45 -37.61 56.42
CA PHE A 504 7.96 -38.20 55.18
C PHE A 504 6.96 -38.05 54.03
N ILE A 505 5.68 -38.36 54.26
CA ILE A 505 4.61 -38.18 53.26
C ILE A 505 4.49 -36.71 52.85
N ALA A 506 4.52 -35.77 53.80
CA ALA A 506 4.47 -34.34 53.49
C ALA A 506 5.69 -33.86 52.67
N ILE A 507 6.90 -34.37 52.95
CA ILE A 507 8.09 -34.05 52.16
C ILE A 507 7.99 -34.66 50.75
N CYS A 508 7.57 -35.92 50.62
CA CYS A 508 7.42 -36.59 49.32
C CYS A 508 6.32 -35.95 48.46
N THR A 509 5.18 -35.53 49.03
CA THR A 509 4.14 -34.83 48.27
C THR A 509 4.57 -33.43 47.84
N ILE A 510 5.32 -32.69 48.68
CA ILE A 510 5.91 -31.40 48.29
C ILE A 510 6.94 -31.58 47.17
N ILE A 511 7.78 -32.61 47.21
CA ILE A 511 8.75 -32.91 46.15
C ILE A 511 8.02 -33.27 44.84
N LEU A 512 7.09 -34.24 44.87
CA LEU A 512 6.33 -34.65 43.67
C LEU A 512 5.53 -33.49 43.06
N PHE A 513 4.91 -32.63 43.90
CA PHE A 513 4.21 -31.44 43.42
C PHE A 513 5.17 -30.39 42.84
N SER A 514 6.42 -30.33 43.29
CA SER A 514 7.45 -29.45 42.73
C SER A 514 7.99 -29.98 41.41
N ASP A 515 8.29 -31.27 41.31
CA ASP A 515 8.79 -31.91 40.08
C ASP A 515 7.75 -31.90 38.95
N LEU A 516 6.45 -31.99 39.28
CA LEU A 516 5.34 -31.89 38.32
C LEU A 516 5.00 -30.42 37.93
N SER A 517 5.74 -29.43 38.42
CA SER A 517 5.49 -28.00 38.20
C SER A 517 6.37 -27.42 37.09
N ASN A 518 6.06 -27.74 35.82
CA ASN A 518 6.76 -27.14 34.68
C ASN A 518 6.66 -25.60 34.72
N GLN A 519 7.80 -24.91 34.73
CA GLN A 519 7.85 -23.45 34.62
C GLN A 519 8.19 -23.04 33.19
N THR A 520 7.31 -22.23 32.59
CA THR A 520 7.57 -21.56 31.31
C THR A 520 8.52 -20.38 31.55
N VAL A 521 9.77 -20.53 31.11
CA VAL A 521 10.79 -19.49 31.25
C VAL A 521 10.94 -18.74 29.94
N THR A 522 10.56 -17.47 29.94
CA THR A 522 10.90 -16.54 28.86
C THR A 522 12.34 -16.07 29.03
N LYS A 523 13.23 -16.40 28.09
CA LYS A 523 14.57 -15.80 28.02
C LYS A 523 14.55 -14.65 27.01
N THR A 524 15.06 -13.50 27.41
CA THR A 524 15.29 -12.33 26.54
C THR A 524 16.77 -12.22 26.17
N VAL A 525 17.04 -11.90 24.92
CA VAL A 525 18.37 -11.53 24.39
C VAL A 525 18.24 -10.09 23.87
N PRO A 526 18.84 -9.08 24.52
CA PRO A 526 18.76 -7.69 24.08
C PRO A 526 19.71 -7.42 22.89
N ASN A 527 19.25 -6.64 21.90
CA ASN A 527 20.02 -6.25 20.70
C ASN A 527 20.88 -7.38 20.07
N PRO A 528 20.31 -8.53 19.69
CA PRO A 528 21.06 -9.64 19.12
C PRO A 528 21.75 -9.27 17.79
N SER A 529 22.76 -10.05 17.40
CA SER A 529 23.35 -9.97 16.05
C SER A 529 22.52 -10.78 15.03
N VAL A 530 22.73 -10.54 13.73
CA VAL A 530 22.09 -11.31 12.65
C VAL A 530 22.33 -12.81 12.84
N GLU A 531 23.58 -13.21 13.05
CA GLU A 531 23.94 -14.62 13.27
C GLU A 531 23.33 -15.22 14.54
N GLU A 532 23.22 -14.45 15.62
CA GLU A 532 22.62 -14.91 16.87
C GLU A 532 21.10 -15.09 16.70
N TYR A 533 20.45 -14.15 16.00
CA TYR A 533 19.06 -14.30 15.59
C TYR A 533 18.85 -15.53 14.70
N GLU A 534 19.68 -15.76 13.66
CA GLU A 534 19.53 -16.93 12.79
C GLU A 534 19.69 -18.26 13.55
N LYS A 535 20.65 -18.33 14.49
CA LYS A 535 20.84 -19.49 15.38
C LYS A 535 19.58 -19.71 16.26
N LEU A 536 19.02 -18.65 16.84
CA LEU A 536 17.79 -18.71 17.64
C LEU A 536 16.55 -19.06 16.81
N GLN A 537 16.40 -18.48 15.62
CA GLN A 537 15.27 -18.72 14.71
C GLN A 537 15.27 -20.17 14.22
N LYS A 538 16.45 -20.75 13.95
CA LYS A 538 16.60 -22.17 13.59
C LYS A 538 16.25 -23.13 14.74
N GLN A 539 16.40 -22.70 15.99
CA GLN A 539 16.16 -23.54 17.18
C GLN A 539 14.76 -23.36 17.79
N TYR A 540 14.14 -22.20 17.65
CA TYR A 540 12.91 -21.80 18.37
C TYR A 540 11.85 -21.15 17.46
N SER A 541 11.82 -21.49 16.16
CA SER A 541 11.11 -20.75 15.10
C SER A 541 9.67 -20.32 15.39
N THR A 542 8.88 -21.13 16.10
CA THR A 542 7.45 -20.87 16.43
C THR A 542 7.23 -20.20 17.80
N LYS A 543 8.30 -19.99 18.58
CA LYS A 543 8.27 -19.42 19.94
C LYS A 543 9.19 -18.19 20.10
N LEU A 544 9.88 -17.76 19.05
CA LEU A 544 10.76 -16.59 19.05
C LEU A 544 10.00 -15.34 18.61
N LEU A 545 10.00 -14.31 19.46
CA LEU A 545 9.37 -13.00 19.21
C LEU A 545 10.40 -11.90 19.36
N CYS A 546 10.61 -11.10 18.31
CA CYS A 546 11.65 -10.08 18.23
C CYS A 546 11.09 -8.72 17.83
N PRO A 547 10.57 -7.89 18.75
CA PRO A 547 10.03 -6.56 18.44
C PRO A 547 11.07 -5.62 17.81
N CYS A 548 10.76 -5.10 16.60
CA CYS A 548 11.55 -4.08 15.92
C CYS A 548 11.50 -2.75 16.68
N THR A 549 12.57 -1.97 16.62
CA THR A 549 12.56 -0.56 17.06
C THR A 549 12.03 0.38 15.96
N GLN A 550 12.31 0.09 14.69
CA GLN A 550 11.68 0.75 13.55
C GLN A 550 10.64 -0.17 12.91
N ILE A 551 9.35 0.12 13.12
CA ILE A 551 8.23 -0.70 12.62
C ILE A 551 7.79 -0.36 11.18
N SER A 552 8.39 0.65 10.56
CA SER A 552 8.02 1.20 9.25
C SER A 552 9.31 1.51 8.48
N ILE A 553 9.63 0.69 7.48
CA ILE A 553 10.93 0.69 6.77
C ILE A 553 10.66 0.94 5.28
N SER A 554 11.39 1.85 4.64
CA SER A 554 11.20 2.19 3.23
C SER A 554 11.53 1.01 2.32
N TYR A 555 10.82 0.82 1.20
CA TYR A 555 11.10 -0.27 0.26
C TYR A 555 12.51 -0.13 -0.33
N GLU A 556 12.99 1.09 -0.58
CA GLU A 556 14.35 1.39 -1.07
C GLU A 556 15.47 0.86 -0.16
N ASP A 557 15.22 0.74 1.15
CA ASP A 557 16.19 0.20 2.12
C ASP A 557 16.40 -1.31 1.93
N MET A 558 15.47 -2.01 1.29
CA MET A 558 15.38 -3.48 1.31
C MET A 558 15.36 -4.10 -0.10
N ILE A 559 14.84 -3.36 -1.08
CA ILE A 559 14.61 -3.79 -2.46
C ILE A 559 15.38 -2.86 -3.40
N LYS A 560 16.26 -3.42 -4.23
CA LYS A 560 16.82 -2.71 -5.38
C LYS A 560 16.14 -3.24 -6.64
N THR A 561 15.58 -2.34 -7.44
CA THR A 561 14.87 -2.67 -8.68
C THR A 561 15.66 -2.16 -9.89
N GLU A 562 15.86 -3.02 -10.88
CA GLU A 562 16.46 -2.68 -12.18
C GLU A 562 15.62 -3.28 -13.31
N VAL A 563 15.48 -2.56 -14.42
CA VAL A 563 14.66 -2.99 -15.58
C VAL A 563 15.53 -3.10 -16.82
N LYS A 564 15.39 -4.21 -17.54
CA LYS A 564 15.92 -4.37 -18.90
C LYS A 564 14.79 -4.12 -19.90
N TYR A 565 14.88 -3.03 -20.66
CA TYR A 565 13.99 -2.76 -21.80
C TYR A 565 14.30 -3.64 -23.00
N HIS A 566 13.36 -3.72 -23.93
CA HIS A 566 13.50 -4.40 -25.22
C HIS A 566 14.53 -3.69 -26.10
N GLN A 567 15.33 -4.47 -26.83
CA GLN A 567 16.49 -3.96 -27.59
C GLN A 567 16.14 -2.90 -28.67
N ILE A 568 14.87 -2.79 -29.05
CA ILE A 568 14.38 -1.70 -29.93
C ILE A 568 14.62 -0.31 -29.30
N CYS A 569 14.43 -0.16 -27.99
CA CYS A 569 14.55 1.11 -27.26
C CYS A 569 16.00 1.57 -27.05
N SER A 570 16.99 0.79 -27.48
CA SER A 570 18.40 1.15 -27.48
C SER A 570 19.05 0.87 -28.85
N SER A 571 18.27 1.03 -29.93
CA SER A 571 18.69 0.73 -31.30
C SER A 571 18.72 1.97 -32.20
N ASP A 572 19.17 1.77 -33.43
CA ASP A 572 19.13 2.80 -34.47
C ASP A 572 17.70 3.20 -34.86
N PHE A 573 16.68 2.36 -34.58
CA PHE A 573 15.29 2.56 -35.01
C PHE A 573 14.45 3.53 -34.15
N VAL A 574 15.02 4.04 -33.04
CA VAL A 574 14.39 5.07 -32.18
C VAL A 574 15.11 6.42 -32.26
N GLN A 575 16.02 6.59 -33.23
CA GLN A 575 16.84 7.80 -33.34
C GLN A 575 16.11 8.91 -34.12
N SER A 576 16.22 10.16 -33.66
CA SER A 576 15.54 11.31 -34.28
C SER A 576 15.98 11.63 -35.72
N TRP A 577 17.13 11.13 -36.17
CA TRP A 577 17.60 11.35 -37.56
C TRP A 577 16.68 10.70 -38.60
N TRP A 578 15.90 9.66 -38.24
CA TRP A 578 14.90 9.07 -39.14
C TRP A 578 13.93 10.13 -39.67
N TYR A 579 13.50 11.07 -38.83
CA TYR A 579 12.60 12.13 -39.28
C TYR A 579 13.21 13.00 -40.40
N GLN A 580 14.46 13.44 -40.22
CA GLN A 580 15.15 14.32 -41.17
C GLN A 580 15.33 13.68 -42.55
N VAL A 581 15.39 12.35 -42.61
CA VAL A 581 15.49 11.56 -43.84
C VAL A 581 14.16 11.48 -44.59
N PHE A 582 13.02 11.37 -43.89
CA PHE A 582 11.71 11.14 -44.52
C PHE A 582 10.89 12.42 -44.79
N LEU A 583 11.34 13.58 -44.28
CA LEU A 583 10.82 14.91 -44.60
C LEU A 583 10.35 15.10 -46.06
N PRO A 584 11.15 14.78 -47.10
CA PRO A 584 10.77 15.08 -48.49
C PRO A 584 9.57 14.28 -49.05
N PHE A 585 9.16 13.20 -48.38
CA PHE A 585 8.17 12.25 -48.91
C PHE A 585 6.74 12.53 -48.47
N HIS A 586 6.54 13.33 -47.42
CA HIS A 586 5.20 13.77 -47.00
C HIS A 586 4.52 14.64 -48.05
N ASP A 587 5.26 15.49 -48.76
CA ASP A 587 4.70 16.52 -49.64
C ASP A 587 4.21 16.01 -51.00
N TYR A 588 4.66 14.81 -51.43
CA TYR A 588 4.60 14.37 -52.84
C TYR A 588 3.80 13.09 -53.13
N GLN A 589 3.57 12.18 -52.16
CA GLN A 589 2.94 10.88 -52.44
C GLN A 589 1.69 10.64 -51.59
N LYS A 590 0.52 10.98 -52.17
CA LYS A 590 -0.75 10.33 -51.79
C LYS A 590 -0.70 8.88 -52.26
N GLY A 591 -0.54 7.96 -51.33
CA GLY A 591 -0.46 6.54 -51.67
C GLY A 591 -0.36 5.63 -50.46
N ASN A 592 -0.44 4.33 -50.71
CA ASN A 592 -0.36 3.28 -49.71
C ASN A 592 1.09 2.85 -49.41
N SER A 593 2.07 3.72 -49.66
CA SER A 593 3.51 3.42 -49.55
C SER A 593 4.06 3.66 -48.15
N PHE A 594 4.96 2.79 -47.68
CA PHE A 594 5.70 2.96 -46.42
C PHE A 594 6.44 4.31 -46.35
N LEU A 595 6.90 4.83 -47.49
CA LEU A 595 7.66 6.10 -47.56
C LEU A 595 6.85 7.31 -47.06
N SER A 596 5.51 7.30 -47.18
CA SER A 596 4.67 8.43 -46.77
C SER A 596 4.44 8.53 -45.25
N PHE A 597 4.77 7.47 -44.49
CA PHE A 597 4.58 7.40 -43.04
C PHE A 597 5.79 6.87 -42.25
N ALA A 598 6.92 6.58 -42.89
CA ALA A 598 8.11 6.01 -42.24
C ALA A 598 8.67 6.89 -41.10
N SER A 599 8.72 8.21 -41.29
CA SER A 599 9.04 9.22 -40.27
C SER A 599 8.21 9.02 -39.00
N SER A 600 6.89 9.10 -39.13
CA SER A 600 5.93 8.97 -38.04
C SER A 600 5.94 7.57 -37.41
N TYR A 601 6.28 6.53 -38.18
CA TYR A 601 6.43 5.15 -37.69
C TYR A 601 7.61 5.03 -36.69
N PHE A 602 8.76 5.64 -37.01
CA PHE A 602 9.92 5.65 -36.12
C PHE A 602 9.79 6.66 -34.97
N GLU A 603 9.12 7.79 -35.19
CA GLU A 603 8.71 8.72 -34.11
C GLU A 603 7.86 7.99 -33.07
N ALA A 604 6.80 7.30 -33.50
CA ALA A 604 5.94 6.50 -32.63
C ALA A 604 6.71 5.43 -31.84
N LEU A 605 7.64 4.70 -32.48
CA LEU A 605 8.49 3.72 -31.80
C LEU A 605 9.37 4.38 -30.72
N SER A 606 9.98 5.52 -31.01
CA SER A 606 10.75 6.29 -30.02
C SER A 606 9.87 6.73 -28.87
N THR A 607 8.74 7.37 -29.16
CA THR A 607 7.79 7.85 -28.15
C THR A 607 7.24 6.72 -27.29
N PHE A 608 6.99 5.52 -27.84
CA PHE A 608 6.59 4.36 -27.03
C PHE A 608 7.68 3.92 -26.05
N CYS A 609 8.95 3.99 -26.43
CA CYS A 609 10.08 3.74 -25.54
C CYS A 609 10.26 4.84 -24.47
N ASP A 610 9.98 6.10 -24.80
CA ASP A 610 10.04 7.22 -23.84
C ASP A 610 8.89 7.21 -22.84
N ILE A 611 7.65 6.94 -23.28
CA ILE A 611 6.49 6.74 -22.38
C ILE A 611 6.73 5.53 -21.47
N ALA A 612 7.31 4.45 -22.00
CA ALA A 612 7.71 3.29 -21.20
C ALA A 612 8.76 3.66 -20.15
N ASN A 613 9.86 4.30 -20.55
CA ASN A 613 10.95 4.66 -19.65
C ASN A 613 10.48 5.62 -18.53
N THR A 614 9.72 6.66 -18.87
CA THR A 614 9.15 7.61 -17.89
C THR A 614 8.18 6.91 -16.94
N THR A 615 7.21 6.14 -17.46
CA THR A 615 6.25 5.35 -16.66
C THR A 615 6.96 4.44 -15.65
N ILE A 616 8.01 3.74 -16.07
CA ILE A 616 8.72 2.78 -15.23
C ILE A 616 9.58 3.48 -14.18
N ASN A 617 10.28 4.56 -14.52
CA ASN A 617 11.08 5.31 -13.55
C ASN A 617 10.20 5.93 -12.46
N ASP A 618 9.05 6.51 -12.82
CA ASP A 618 8.08 7.04 -11.85
C ASP A 618 7.36 5.93 -11.07
N ALA A 619 7.05 4.78 -11.68
CA ALA A 619 6.50 3.63 -10.96
C ALA A 619 7.51 3.07 -9.92
N ILE A 620 8.79 2.93 -10.28
CA ILE A 620 9.85 2.52 -9.36
C ILE A 620 10.02 3.55 -8.24
N LYS A 621 10.02 4.86 -8.55
CA LYS A 621 10.08 5.95 -7.57
C LYS A 621 8.88 5.90 -6.60
N ARG A 622 7.65 5.73 -7.10
CA ARG A 622 6.42 5.54 -6.31
C ARG A 622 6.45 4.27 -5.45
N PHE A 623 7.07 3.19 -5.93
CA PHE A 623 7.23 1.93 -5.18
C PHE A 623 8.28 2.03 -4.08
N SER A 624 9.46 2.57 -4.40
CA SER A 624 10.59 2.73 -3.46
C SER A 624 10.24 3.54 -2.21
N THR A 625 9.35 4.54 -2.32
CA THR A 625 8.89 5.37 -1.20
C THR A 625 7.79 4.73 -0.34
N LYS A 626 7.22 3.57 -0.72
CA LYS A 626 6.26 2.84 0.14
C LYS A 626 7.00 2.23 1.34
N THR A 627 6.34 2.15 2.48
CA THR A 627 6.93 1.54 3.69
C THR A 627 6.41 0.14 3.96
N PHE A 628 7.30 -0.81 4.19
CA PHE A 628 7.01 -2.11 4.78
C PHE A 628 6.75 -1.91 6.27
N VAL A 629 5.62 -2.42 6.78
CA VAL A 629 5.19 -2.25 8.17
C VAL A 629 5.18 -3.59 8.88
N ASN A 630 5.93 -3.72 9.97
CA ASN A 630 5.89 -4.89 10.85
C ASN A 630 6.33 -4.55 12.27
N THR A 631 5.61 -5.08 13.27
CA THR A 631 5.97 -4.93 14.70
C THR A 631 7.11 -5.86 15.12
N HIS A 632 7.37 -6.93 14.38
CA HIS A 632 8.36 -7.95 14.72
C HIS A 632 9.29 -8.29 13.53
N LEU A 633 10.52 -8.67 13.84
CA LEU A 633 11.46 -9.18 12.86
C LEU A 633 10.96 -10.51 12.28
N LEU A 634 10.83 -10.56 10.94
CA LEU A 634 10.49 -11.77 10.21
C LEU A 634 11.69 -12.73 10.10
N SER A 635 11.40 -14.02 9.91
CA SER A 635 12.39 -14.94 9.36
C SER A 635 12.75 -14.56 7.92
N ASN A 636 13.97 -14.89 7.50
CA ASN A 636 14.46 -14.61 6.15
C ASN A 636 13.51 -15.16 5.08
N ASP A 637 13.05 -16.41 5.20
CA ASP A 637 12.11 -17.01 4.26
C ASP A 637 10.76 -16.28 4.19
N SER A 638 10.23 -15.83 5.33
CA SER A 638 8.96 -15.08 5.38
C SER A 638 9.11 -13.67 4.80
N PHE A 639 10.20 -12.98 5.12
CA PHE A 639 10.56 -11.70 4.51
C PHE A 639 10.70 -11.82 2.99
N ILE A 640 11.50 -12.77 2.49
CA ILE A 640 11.69 -12.99 1.05
C ILE A 640 10.39 -13.37 0.35
N SER A 641 9.52 -14.16 0.99
CA SER A 641 8.20 -14.52 0.44
C SER A 641 7.27 -13.30 0.33
N GLN A 642 7.13 -12.51 1.41
CA GLN A 642 6.31 -11.31 1.42
C GLN A 642 6.81 -10.25 0.43
N VAL A 643 8.11 -9.98 0.42
CA VAL A 643 8.72 -8.98 -0.46
C VAL A 643 8.64 -9.39 -1.94
N LYS A 644 8.79 -10.69 -2.27
CA LYS A 644 8.51 -11.18 -3.64
C LYS A 644 7.05 -10.98 -4.04
N SER A 645 6.09 -11.20 -3.13
CA SER A 645 4.67 -10.94 -3.39
C SER A 645 4.42 -9.45 -3.68
N LEU A 646 5.00 -8.56 -2.87
CA LEU A 646 4.91 -7.11 -3.07
C LEU A 646 5.51 -6.65 -4.42
N SER A 647 6.67 -7.20 -4.80
CA SER A 647 7.28 -6.93 -6.12
C SER A 647 6.42 -7.44 -7.29
N SER A 648 5.83 -8.63 -7.19
CA SER A 648 4.92 -9.15 -8.22
C SER A 648 3.65 -8.31 -8.37
N ALA A 649 3.04 -7.91 -7.24
CA ALA A 649 1.87 -7.03 -7.23
C ALA A 649 2.19 -5.65 -7.83
N PHE A 650 3.38 -5.10 -7.53
CA PHE A 650 3.87 -3.86 -8.11
C PHE A 650 4.02 -3.93 -9.64
N VAL A 651 4.56 -5.02 -10.18
CA VAL A 651 4.69 -5.19 -11.64
C VAL A 651 3.33 -5.19 -12.33
N GLU A 652 2.37 -5.99 -11.84
CA GLU A 652 1.06 -6.10 -12.49
C GLU A 652 0.17 -4.85 -12.29
N LEU A 653 0.31 -4.17 -11.14
CA LEU A 653 -0.32 -2.85 -10.92
C LEU A 653 0.23 -1.83 -11.93
N THR A 654 1.56 -1.75 -12.09
CA THR A 654 2.20 -0.82 -13.03
C THR A 654 1.76 -1.09 -14.47
N ARG A 655 1.68 -2.37 -14.88
CA ARG A 655 1.15 -2.80 -16.18
C ARG A 655 -0.31 -2.41 -16.36
N THR A 656 -1.13 -2.57 -15.31
CA THR A 656 -2.56 -2.25 -15.36
C THR A 656 -2.84 -0.75 -15.41
N GLU A 657 -2.15 0.07 -14.60
CA GLU A 657 -2.29 1.55 -14.65
C GLU A 657 -1.91 2.09 -16.04
N PHE A 658 -0.78 1.62 -16.59
CA PHE A 658 -0.30 2.00 -17.92
C PHE A 658 -1.31 1.63 -19.03
N LEU A 659 -1.73 0.37 -19.09
CA LEU A 659 -2.67 -0.12 -20.10
C LEU A 659 -4.02 0.60 -20.05
N TYR A 660 -4.51 0.91 -18.85
CA TYR A 660 -5.75 1.65 -18.64
C TYR A 660 -5.65 3.08 -19.21
N GLY A 661 -4.58 3.82 -18.85
CA GLY A 661 -4.37 5.19 -19.33
C GLY A 661 -4.24 5.29 -20.85
N ILE A 662 -3.49 4.37 -21.46
CA ILE A 662 -3.36 4.30 -22.93
C ILE A 662 -4.70 3.92 -23.59
N SER A 663 -5.41 2.92 -23.06
CA SER A 663 -6.67 2.43 -23.64
C SER A 663 -7.77 3.52 -23.65
N LEU A 664 -7.97 4.21 -22.51
CA LEU A 664 -8.94 5.31 -22.42
C LEU A 664 -8.56 6.48 -23.35
N THR A 665 -7.28 6.85 -23.39
CA THR A 665 -6.76 7.90 -24.28
C THR A 665 -7.01 7.55 -25.75
N ASN A 666 -6.61 6.35 -26.19
CA ASN A 666 -6.78 5.93 -27.58
C ASN A 666 -8.28 5.83 -27.98
N ALA A 667 -9.15 5.36 -27.07
CA ALA A 667 -10.59 5.30 -27.29
C ALA A 667 -11.21 6.69 -27.52
N ILE A 668 -10.86 7.69 -26.71
CA ILE A 668 -11.37 9.06 -26.84
C ILE A 668 -10.82 9.75 -28.12
N LEU A 669 -9.55 9.52 -28.44
CA LEU A 669 -8.93 10.08 -29.65
C LEU A 669 -9.50 9.47 -30.94
N HIS A 670 -9.70 8.14 -30.99
CA HIS A 670 -10.35 7.47 -32.12
C HIS A 670 -11.82 7.87 -32.23
N SER A 671 -12.58 7.88 -31.12
CA SER A 671 -14.02 8.20 -31.15
C SER A 671 -14.32 9.60 -31.70
N ASN A 672 -13.49 10.60 -31.36
CA ASN A 672 -13.64 11.96 -31.91
C ASN A 672 -13.20 12.09 -33.38
N GLN A 673 -12.54 11.07 -33.93
CA GLN A 673 -12.06 11.00 -35.30
C GLN A 673 -11.30 12.27 -35.72
N TYR A 674 -10.34 12.67 -34.89
CA TYR A 674 -9.45 13.78 -35.20
C TYR A 674 -8.66 13.48 -36.47
N ILE A 675 -8.51 14.49 -37.33
CA ILE A 675 -7.86 14.35 -38.63
C ILE A 675 -6.34 14.36 -38.42
N ASN A 676 -5.67 13.32 -38.93
CA ASN A 676 -4.21 13.27 -38.96
C ASN A 676 -3.65 13.75 -40.30
N ASN A 677 -2.47 14.36 -40.27
CA ASN A 677 -1.77 14.86 -41.47
C ASN A 677 -1.51 13.77 -42.52
N LEU A 678 -1.33 12.51 -42.09
CA LEU A 678 -1.11 11.35 -42.95
C LEU A 678 -2.38 10.89 -43.69
N GLN A 679 -3.54 11.51 -43.42
CA GLN A 679 -4.84 11.21 -44.02
C GLN A 679 -5.22 9.71 -43.91
N MET A 680 -4.85 9.05 -42.81
CA MET A 680 -5.03 7.59 -42.65
C MET A 680 -6.47 7.18 -42.31
N ASN A 681 -7.25 8.05 -41.67
CA ASN A 681 -8.66 7.82 -41.33
C ASN A 681 -9.65 8.54 -42.27
N THR A 682 -9.19 9.55 -43.02
CA THR A 682 -10.06 10.48 -43.75
C THR A 682 -9.52 10.85 -45.13
N GLU A 683 -10.41 11.05 -46.10
CA GLU A 683 -10.10 11.61 -47.43
C GLU A 683 -10.90 12.90 -47.67
N PHE A 684 -10.27 13.91 -48.28
CA PHE A 684 -10.96 15.14 -48.69
C PHE A 684 -11.55 15.02 -50.10
N VAL A 685 -12.83 15.37 -50.25
CA VAL A 685 -13.56 15.36 -51.52
C VAL A 685 -14.20 16.71 -51.79
N LEU A 686 -14.16 17.14 -53.06
CA LEU A 686 -14.68 18.41 -53.55
C LEU A 686 -15.88 18.18 -54.49
N PRO A 687 -17.10 17.97 -53.96
CA PRO A 687 -18.31 17.95 -54.79
C PRO A 687 -18.51 19.28 -55.53
N ARG A 688 -18.96 19.22 -56.78
CA ARG A 688 -19.32 20.38 -57.61
C ARG A 688 -20.83 20.60 -57.59
N ASP A 689 -21.33 21.10 -56.48
CA ASP A 689 -22.73 21.47 -56.36
C ASP A 689 -23.02 22.76 -57.15
N LYS A 690 -23.99 22.68 -58.06
CA LYS A 690 -24.47 23.80 -58.87
C LYS A 690 -25.75 24.34 -58.24
N HIS A 691 -25.64 25.50 -57.61
CA HIS A 691 -26.75 26.17 -56.93
C HIS A 691 -27.83 26.58 -57.98
N PRO A 692 -29.14 26.55 -57.64
CA PRO A 692 -30.22 26.77 -58.62
C PRO A 692 -30.28 28.17 -59.25
N ASP A 693 -29.51 29.14 -58.74
CA ASP A 693 -29.30 30.46 -59.35
C ASP A 693 -28.07 30.54 -60.28
N GLY A 694 -27.41 29.40 -60.53
CA GLY A 694 -26.24 29.29 -61.40
C GLY A 694 -24.89 29.48 -60.70
N ARG A 695 -24.85 29.80 -59.40
CA ARG A 695 -23.60 29.87 -58.63
C ARG A 695 -23.01 28.48 -58.34
N TYR A 696 -21.69 28.41 -58.20
CA TYR A 696 -21.00 27.21 -57.75
C TYR A 696 -20.51 27.42 -56.32
N SER A 697 -20.86 26.50 -55.41
CA SER A 697 -20.40 26.51 -54.01
C SER A 697 -19.54 25.28 -53.75
N ILE A 698 -18.24 25.48 -53.52
CA ILE A 698 -17.31 24.38 -53.20
C ILE A 698 -17.41 24.08 -51.70
N ARG A 699 -18.25 23.12 -51.32
CA ARG A 699 -18.30 22.58 -49.96
C ARG A 699 -17.21 21.50 -49.83
N ILE A 700 -16.22 21.73 -48.97
CA ILE A 700 -15.23 20.71 -48.63
C ILE A 700 -15.94 19.59 -47.86
N SER A 701 -15.90 18.38 -48.41
CA SER A 701 -16.41 17.18 -47.79
C SER A 701 -15.26 16.31 -47.30
N ILE A 702 -15.50 15.56 -46.24
CA ILE A 702 -14.59 14.54 -45.73
C ILE A 702 -15.32 13.20 -45.86
N LEU A 703 -14.62 12.16 -46.32
CA LEU A 703 -15.08 10.78 -46.35
C LEU A 703 -14.24 9.90 -45.42
N ALA A 704 -14.78 8.76 -45.02
CA ALA A 704 -14.05 7.75 -44.26
C ALA A 704 -13.08 7.02 -45.18
N ARG A 705 -11.77 7.06 -44.89
CA ARG A 705 -10.82 6.24 -45.65
C ARG A 705 -11.12 4.77 -45.37
N PHE A 706 -11.38 4.02 -46.44
CA PHE A 706 -11.55 2.57 -46.38
C PHE A 706 -10.36 1.86 -47.04
N ALA A 707 -10.07 0.66 -46.56
CA ALA A 707 -9.13 -0.24 -47.19
C ALA A 707 -9.81 -1.57 -47.54
N LEU A 708 -9.14 -2.35 -48.37
CA LEU A 708 -9.42 -3.78 -48.50
C LEU A 708 -8.53 -4.50 -47.48
N ASN A 709 -9.15 -5.22 -46.54
CA ASN A 709 -8.49 -6.20 -45.68
C ASN A 709 -7.83 -7.30 -46.54
N ARG A 710 -6.99 -8.13 -45.91
CA ARG A 710 -6.30 -9.27 -46.58
C ARG A 710 -7.24 -10.33 -47.18
N ASP A 711 -8.49 -10.39 -46.74
CA ASP A 711 -9.54 -11.25 -47.29
C ASP A 711 -10.36 -10.59 -48.43
N GLY A 712 -10.06 -9.33 -48.75
CA GLY A 712 -10.80 -8.53 -49.74
C GLY A 712 -12.02 -7.79 -49.20
N SER A 713 -12.36 -7.91 -47.90
CA SER A 713 -13.46 -7.15 -47.29
C SER A 713 -13.14 -5.67 -47.14
N LYS A 714 -14.13 -4.79 -47.33
CA LYS A 714 -13.96 -3.35 -47.05
C LYS A 714 -13.95 -3.11 -45.55
N CYS A 715 -12.92 -2.45 -45.05
CA CYS A 715 -12.83 -2.00 -43.66
C CYS A 715 -12.72 -0.47 -43.61
N TYR A 716 -13.64 0.18 -42.91
CA TYR A 716 -13.72 1.63 -42.76
C TYR A 716 -13.07 2.04 -41.44
N CYS A 717 -12.01 2.84 -41.52
CA CYS A 717 -11.21 3.22 -40.35
C CYS A 717 -11.97 4.06 -39.30
N ILE A 718 -13.07 4.68 -39.72
CA ILE A 718 -13.97 5.46 -38.87
C ILE A 718 -14.88 4.58 -38.00
N LEU A 719 -15.19 3.36 -38.45
CA LEU A 719 -15.93 2.37 -37.68
C LEU A 719 -14.99 1.54 -36.80
N ASN A 720 -13.94 1.01 -37.42
CA ASN A 720 -13.08 0.02 -36.78
C ASN A 720 -11.61 0.46 -36.84
N SER A 721 -11.01 0.73 -35.68
CA SER A 721 -9.60 1.05 -35.55
C SER A 721 -8.68 -0.15 -35.87
N THR A 722 -9.21 -1.37 -35.85
CA THR A 722 -8.46 -2.63 -36.04
C THR A 722 -8.27 -3.04 -37.50
N CYS A 723 -8.79 -2.31 -38.50
CA CYS A 723 -8.55 -2.60 -39.94
C CYS A 723 -7.07 -2.83 -40.27
N ASP A 724 -6.74 -3.93 -40.94
CA ASP A 724 -5.37 -4.29 -41.36
C ASP A 724 -5.15 -3.84 -42.81
N LEU A 725 -4.48 -2.69 -42.99
CA LEU A 725 -4.36 -2.06 -44.30
C LEU A 725 -3.14 -2.63 -45.03
N ASN A 726 -3.36 -3.22 -46.20
CA ASN A 726 -2.27 -3.69 -47.07
C ASN A 726 -1.54 -2.50 -47.73
N TYR A 727 -0.55 -1.96 -47.03
CA TYR A 727 0.36 -0.94 -47.56
C TYR A 727 1.37 -1.56 -48.55
N LYS A 728 1.41 -1.02 -49.76
CA LYS A 728 2.25 -1.42 -50.89
C LYS A 728 3.27 -0.33 -51.17
N THR A 729 4.55 -0.66 -51.30
CA THR A 729 5.65 0.29 -51.52
C THR A 729 5.68 0.97 -52.91
N ASP A 730 4.57 0.96 -53.67
CA ASP A 730 4.51 1.57 -55.00
C ASP A 730 4.32 3.10 -54.90
N SER A 731 4.97 3.81 -55.80
CA SER A 731 4.68 5.20 -56.13
C SER A 731 3.88 5.24 -57.44
N GLU A 732 2.67 5.79 -57.42
CA GLU A 732 1.88 5.97 -58.64
C GLU A 732 2.51 7.07 -59.50
N SER A 733 3.32 6.66 -60.47
CA SER A 733 3.62 7.45 -61.65
C SER A 733 3.39 6.59 -62.90
N GLU A 734 2.39 6.94 -63.70
CA GLU A 734 2.06 6.27 -64.97
C GLU A 734 3.08 6.60 -66.09
N ARG A 735 4.38 6.71 -65.75
CA ARG A 735 5.45 7.20 -66.63
C ARG A 735 6.71 6.35 -66.64
N SER A 736 6.59 5.03 -66.61
CA SER A 736 7.50 4.14 -67.39
C SER A 736 7.00 2.70 -67.45
N ASN A 737 7.41 1.96 -68.48
CA ASN A 737 7.10 0.53 -68.65
C ASN A 737 7.98 -0.38 -67.76
N LEU A 738 8.15 -0.04 -66.49
CA LEU A 738 8.89 -0.83 -65.52
C LEU A 738 7.93 -1.75 -64.74
N LYS A 739 8.23 -3.05 -64.68
CA LYS A 739 7.42 -4.03 -63.96
C LYS A 739 7.27 -3.67 -62.48
N ASN A 740 6.01 -3.65 -62.03
CA ASN A 740 5.56 -3.49 -60.65
C ASN A 740 6.54 -4.04 -59.61
N CYS A 741 7.18 -3.15 -58.85
CA CYS A 741 7.94 -3.53 -57.66
C CYS A 741 7.01 -3.61 -56.44
N ASN A 742 5.88 -4.31 -56.56
CA ASN A 742 4.99 -4.59 -55.44
C ASN A 742 5.69 -5.56 -54.48
N TRP A 743 6.32 -5.04 -53.44
CA TRP A 743 6.87 -5.83 -52.34
C TRP A 743 6.34 -5.31 -51.00
N GLU A 744 5.82 -6.23 -50.19
CA GLU A 744 5.39 -5.94 -48.83
C GLU A 744 6.60 -5.98 -47.90
N LEU A 745 6.66 -5.02 -46.96
CA LEU A 745 7.65 -5.04 -45.89
C LEU A 745 7.25 -6.10 -44.87
N GLU A 746 8.03 -7.17 -44.79
CA GLU A 746 7.69 -8.34 -43.99
C GLU A 746 7.41 -7.97 -42.52
N GLY A 747 6.18 -8.21 -42.09
CA GLY A 747 5.70 -7.93 -40.74
C GLY A 747 5.42 -6.46 -40.43
N ILE A 748 5.45 -5.55 -41.41
CA ILE A 748 4.93 -4.18 -41.28
C ILE A 748 3.48 -4.17 -41.76
N HIS A 749 2.60 -3.62 -40.92
CA HIS A 749 1.15 -3.64 -41.08
C HIS A 749 0.60 -2.22 -41.13
N GLY A 750 -0.43 -1.99 -41.94
CA GLY A 750 -1.13 -0.72 -41.98
C GLY A 750 -2.25 -0.63 -40.93
N GLY A 751 -2.43 0.55 -40.36
CA GLY A 751 -3.54 0.85 -39.47
C GLY A 751 -4.15 2.22 -39.76
N CYS A 752 -5.34 2.42 -39.20
CA CYS A 752 -6.15 3.65 -39.31
C CYS A 752 -5.53 4.90 -38.67
N SER A 753 -4.46 4.69 -37.92
CA SER A 753 -3.59 5.70 -37.34
C SER A 753 -2.16 5.15 -37.35
N ILE A 754 -1.16 6.02 -37.19
CA ILE A 754 0.23 5.56 -37.12
C ILE A 754 0.49 4.74 -35.84
N ILE A 755 -0.19 5.05 -34.74
CA ILE A 755 -0.18 4.22 -33.52
C ILE A 755 -0.65 2.79 -33.84
N ASN A 756 -1.77 2.63 -34.53
CA ASN A 756 -2.30 1.31 -34.88
C ASN A 756 -1.46 0.60 -35.96
N THR A 757 -0.80 1.36 -36.83
CA THR A 757 0.18 0.85 -37.82
C THR A 757 1.39 0.24 -37.10
N VAL A 758 1.95 0.95 -36.13
CA VAL A 758 3.13 0.53 -35.36
C VAL A 758 2.79 -0.64 -34.44
N LEU A 759 1.71 -0.54 -33.64
CA LEU A 759 1.33 -1.60 -32.68
C LEU A 759 1.07 -2.95 -33.36
N LYS A 760 0.37 -2.98 -34.51
CA LYS A 760 0.12 -4.23 -35.26
C LYS A 760 1.37 -4.77 -35.95
N SER A 761 2.33 -3.91 -36.29
CA SER A 761 3.58 -4.32 -36.91
C SER A 761 4.41 -5.19 -35.95
N SER A 762 5.29 -6.01 -36.51
CA SER A 762 6.21 -6.89 -35.78
C SER A 762 7.66 -6.50 -36.11
N LEU A 763 8.62 -7.05 -35.36
CA LEU A 763 10.01 -6.64 -35.50
C LEU A 763 10.82 -7.41 -36.56
N ILE A 764 10.17 -8.30 -37.33
CA ILE A 764 10.86 -9.28 -38.19
C ILE A 764 11.71 -8.66 -39.31
N CYS A 765 11.30 -7.52 -39.89
CA CYS A 765 12.14 -6.77 -40.83
C CYS A 765 13.42 -6.25 -40.16
N TRP A 766 13.34 -5.71 -38.94
CA TRP A 766 14.45 -5.05 -38.24
C TRP A 766 15.54 -6.03 -37.76
N PHE A 767 15.20 -7.31 -37.58
CA PHE A 767 16.19 -8.40 -37.36
C PHE A 767 16.87 -8.87 -38.66
N LYS A 768 16.31 -8.58 -39.85
CA LYS A 768 16.79 -9.11 -41.14
C LYS A 768 17.60 -8.05 -41.90
N LYS A 769 18.93 -8.24 -41.97
CA LYS A 769 19.83 -7.41 -42.80
C LYS A 769 19.35 -7.28 -44.25
N SER A 770 18.75 -8.33 -44.83
CA SER A 770 18.17 -8.30 -46.18
C SER A 770 16.97 -7.37 -46.32
N CYS A 771 16.18 -7.13 -45.25
CA CYS A 771 15.10 -6.15 -45.25
C CYS A 771 15.68 -4.72 -45.22
N LEU A 772 16.65 -4.47 -44.33
CA LEU A 772 17.34 -3.18 -44.23
C LEU A 772 18.06 -2.79 -45.52
N THR A 773 18.75 -3.72 -46.18
CA THR A 773 19.40 -3.45 -47.47
C THR A 773 18.38 -3.16 -48.59
N ARG A 774 17.18 -3.75 -48.55
CA ARG A 774 16.10 -3.38 -49.51
C ARG A 774 15.52 -2.00 -49.23
N LEU A 775 15.34 -1.64 -47.97
CA LEU A 775 14.96 -0.28 -47.56
C LEU A 775 16.01 0.74 -48.04
N GLN A 776 17.29 0.51 -47.75
CA GLN A 776 18.41 1.33 -48.26
C GLN A 776 18.40 1.48 -49.79
N LEU A 777 18.02 0.43 -50.54
CA LEU A 777 17.89 0.45 -52.01
C LEU A 777 16.65 1.19 -52.52
N LEU A 778 15.57 1.33 -51.74
CA LEU A 778 14.49 2.29 -52.05
C LEU A 778 15.00 3.71 -51.83
N PHE A 779 15.57 3.98 -50.66
CA PHE A 779 15.99 5.32 -50.26
C PHE A 779 17.06 5.91 -51.20
N SER A 780 17.97 5.07 -51.73
CA SER A 780 18.96 5.51 -52.74
C SER A 780 18.36 5.80 -54.12
N LYS A 781 17.21 5.22 -54.49
CA LYS A 781 16.52 5.53 -55.76
C LYS A 781 15.83 6.89 -55.70
N GLU A 782 15.27 7.22 -54.54
CA GLU A 782 14.62 8.51 -54.27
C GLU A 782 15.63 9.64 -53.97
N GLY A 783 16.92 9.43 -54.21
CA GLY A 783 17.97 10.45 -54.06
C GLY A 783 18.41 10.78 -52.62
N VAL A 784 18.03 9.97 -51.63
CA VAL A 784 18.22 10.30 -50.20
C VAL A 784 19.55 9.76 -49.66
N SER A 785 20.41 10.66 -49.16
CA SER A 785 21.68 10.30 -48.52
C SER A 785 21.48 9.93 -47.04
N ILE A 786 21.20 8.66 -46.76
CA ILE A 786 21.10 8.12 -45.39
C ILE A 786 22.48 7.75 -44.84
N PRO A 787 22.77 7.98 -43.54
CA PRO A 787 23.99 7.46 -42.90
C PRO A 787 24.15 5.95 -43.13
N LEU A 788 25.28 5.54 -43.73
CA LEU A 788 25.42 4.29 -44.51
C LEU A 788 25.30 2.96 -43.74
N ALA A 789 25.08 2.96 -42.42
CA ALA A 789 25.05 1.74 -41.60
C ALA A 789 23.94 1.75 -40.54
N ILE A 790 22.75 1.26 -40.91
CA ILE A 790 21.70 0.88 -39.96
C ILE A 790 22.00 -0.53 -39.44
N THR A 791 22.08 -0.68 -38.13
CA THR A 791 22.36 -1.96 -37.46
C THR A 791 21.08 -2.77 -37.29
N PRO A 792 21.00 -4.02 -37.78
CA PRO A 792 19.86 -4.88 -37.48
C PRO A 792 19.82 -5.24 -35.99
N LEU A 793 18.61 -5.43 -35.45
CA LEU A 793 18.41 -5.97 -34.11
C LEU A 793 19.13 -7.31 -33.97
N ASN A 794 19.69 -7.58 -32.80
CA ASN A 794 20.56 -8.73 -32.57
C ASN A 794 19.74 -9.95 -32.13
N PRO A 795 19.59 -10.99 -32.98
CA PRO A 795 18.81 -12.19 -32.64
C PRO A 795 19.53 -13.13 -31.66
N ARG A 796 20.77 -12.83 -31.26
CA ARG A 796 21.52 -13.59 -30.24
C ARG A 796 21.35 -13.05 -28.83
N LEU A 797 20.73 -11.88 -28.67
CA LEU A 797 20.34 -11.40 -27.33
C LEU A 797 19.15 -12.21 -26.83
N SER A 798 19.24 -12.71 -25.60
CA SER A 798 18.09 -13.35 -24.94
C SER A 798 16.96 -12.33 -24.78
N SER A 799 15.85 -12.64 -25.43
CA SER A 799 14.58 -11.90 -25.41
C SER A 799 13.45 -12.85 -25.01
N ARG A 800 12.39 -12.31 -24.37
CA ARG A 800 11.15 -13.06 -24.09
C ARG A 800 10.18 -13.07 -25.28
N TYR A 801 10.46 -12.31 -26.34
CA TYR A 801 9.61 -12.15 -27.52
C TYR A 801 10.25 -12.79 -28.75
N SER A 802 9.42 -13.23 -29.71
CA SER A 802 9.89 -13.67 -31.02
C SER A 802 9.97 -12.47 -31.98
N SER A 803 10.72 -12.60 -33.07
CA SER A 803 10.77 -11.53 -34.09
C SER A 803 9.42 -11.32 -34.79
N GLN A 804 8.51 -12.30 -34.73
CA GLN A 804 7.13 -12.22 -35.24
C GLN A 804 6.14 -11.64 -34.22
N THR A 805 6.54 -11.41 -32.97
CA THR A 805 5.67 -10.80 -31.95
C THR A 805 5.30 -9.38 -32.37
N SER A 806 4.01 -9.01 -32.23
CA SER A 806 3.54 -7.66 -32.50
C SER A 806 4.13 -6.66 -31.50
N ILE A 807 4.41 -5.45 -31.96
CA ILE A 807 4.89 -4.36 -31.10
C ILE A 807 3.85 -4.04 -30.02
N GLU A 808 2.56 -4.24 -30.28
CA GLU A 808 1.48 -4.19 -29.27
C GLU A 808 1.74 -5.13 -28.10
N THR A 809 2.17 -6.38 -28.34
CA THR A 809 2.45 -7.35 -27.27
C THR A 809 3.66 -6.90 -26.43
N ILE A 810 4.65 -6.25 -27.04
CA ILE A 810 5.86 -5.74 -26.36
C ILE A 810 5.53 -4.44 -25.60
N PHE A 811 4.72 -3.56 -26.20
CA PHE A 811 4.24 -2.30 -25.65
C PHE A 811 3.29 -2.51 -24.46
N ASN A 812 2.38 -3.48 -24.54
CA ASN A 812 1.47 -3.85 -23.45
C ASN A 812 2.21 -4.40 -22.21
N GLU A 813 3.47 -4.78 -22.37
CA GLU A 813 4.43 -5.16 -21.33
C GLU A 813 5.43 -4.02 -21.02
N ILE A 814 5.05 -2.77 -21.32
CA ILE A 814 5.79 -1.52 -21.11
C ILE A 814 7.20 -1.56 -21.74
N MET A 815 7.33 -2.19 -22.91
CA MET A 815 8.60 -2.42 -23.60
C MET A 815 9.67 -3.16 -22.75
N ILE A 816 9.27 -3.97 -21.75
CA ILE A 816 10.20 -4.67 -20.84
C ILE A 816 10.54 -6.09 -21.31
N GLU A 817 11.83 -6.43 -21.28
CA GLU A 817 12.34 -7.80 -21.36
C GLU A 817 12.29 -8.51 -20.00
N LYS A 818 12.81 -7.84 -18.96
CA LYS A 818 12.93 -8.42 -17.62
C LYS A 818 12.98 -7.36 -16.52
N TRP A 819 12.24 -7.62 -15.44
CA TRP A 819 12.44 -7.02 -14.12
C TRP A 819 13.50 -7.79 -13.33
N ASN A 820 14.45 -7.08 -12.74
CA ASN A 820 15.40 -7.62 -11.77
C ASN A 820 15.13 -6.98 -10.40
N PHE A 821 14.92 -7.80 -9.38
CA PHE A 821 14.80 -7.36 -8.00
C PHE A 821 15.89 -8.05 -7.16
N ASP A 822 16.65 -7.26 -6.41
CA ASP A 822 17.58 -7.72 -5.37
C ASP A 822 16.98 -7.41 -3.99
N TYR A 823 17.02 -8.39 -3.09
CA TYR A 823 16.26 -8.41 -1.82
C TYR A 823 17.21 -8.61 -0.64
N SER A 824 17.38 -7.61 0.22
CA SER A 824 18.38 -7.63 1.29
C SER A 824 17.78 -7.80 2.69
N PHE A 825 17.70 -9.05 3.16
CA PHE A 825 17.31 -9.37 4.53
C PHE A 825 18.25 -8.73 5.58
N SER A 826 19.54 -8.62 5.28
CA SER A 826 20.52 -7.94 6.14
C SER A 826 20.18 -6.47 6.36
N LYS A 827 19.86 -5.72 5.31
CA LYS A 827 19.42 -4.31 5.45
C LYS A 827 18.10 -4.20 6.22
N PHE A 828 17.12 -5.08 5.94
CA PHE A 828 15.87 -5.16 6.72
C PHE A 828 16.14 -5.39 8.21
N TYR A 829 17.02 -6.33 8.55
CA TYR A 829 17.42 -6.59 9.95
C TYR A 829 18.03 -5.35 10.60
N HIS A 830 18.99 -4.69 9.93
CA HIS A 830 19.67 -3.51 10.46
C HIS A 830 18.75 -2.29 10.59
N LYS A 831 17.68 -2.19 9.78
CA LYS A 831 16.65 -1.14 9.90
C LYS A 831 15.62 -1.48 10.99
N CYS A 832 15.04 -2.69 10.98
CA CYS A 832 14.15 -3.18 12.05
C CYS A 832 14.82 -3.04 13.43
N LYS A 833 16.11 -3.40 13.52
CA LYS A 833 16.96 -3.32 14.71
C LYS A 833 16.22 -3.86 15.95
N PRO A 834 16.11 -5.19 16.10
CA PRO A 834 15.29 -5.81 17.15
C PRO A 834 15.78 -5.39 18.54
N SER A 835 14.91 -4.75 19.32
CA SER A 835 15.21 -4.26 20.68
C SER A 835 15.64 -5.39 21.61
N TYR A 836 14.91 -6.49 21.55
CA TYR A 836 15.26 -7.78 22.10
C TYR A 836 14.60 -8.89 21.28
N CYS A 837 15.10 -10.12 21.43
CA CYS A 837 14.39 -11.32 21.06
C CYS A 837 14.04 -12.11 22.32
N SER A 838 12.76 -12.45 22.48
CA SER A 838 12.25 -13.28 23.57
C SER A 838 11.80 -14.64 23.06
N PHE A 839 12.15 -15.71 23.76
CA PHE A 839 11.61 -17.05 23.50
C PHE A 839 11.24 -17.79 24.78
N THR A 840 10.17 -18.57 24.72
CA THR A 840 9.68 -19.40 25.82
C THR A 840 10.17 -20.82 25.68
N TYR A 841 10.78 -21.35 26.74
CA TYR A 841 11.05 -22.78 26.86
C TYR A 841 10.63 -23.29 28.24
N GLU A 842 10.26 -24.55 28.31
CA GLU A 842 9.95 -25.21 29.57
C GLU A 842 11.26 -25.56 30.28
N LYS A 843 11.33 -25.23 31.56
CA LYS A 843 12.51 -25.46 32.38
C LYS A 843 12.11 -26.13 33.69
N GLU A 844 12.84 -27.18 34.04
CA GLU A 844 12.79 -27.81 35.34
C GLU A 844 12.98 -26.76 36.46
N THR A 845 12.12 -26.85 37.48
CA THR A 845 12.17 -25.98 38.66
C THR A 845 13.54 -26.04 39.33
N ASN A 846 14.15 -24.88 39.56
CA ASN A 846 15.50 -24.80 40.11
C ASN A 846 15.60 -25.54 41.45
N ILE A 847 16.42 -26.59 41.51
CA ILE A 847 16.61 -27.42 42.71
C ILE A 847 16.98 -26.62 43.95
N ILE A 848 17.68 -25.49 43.82
CA ILE A 848 18.00 -24.58 44.93
C ILE A 848 16.73 -23.91 45.48
N TYR A 849 15.80 -23.50 44.60
CA TYR A 849 14.52 -22.91 44.99
C TYR A 849 13.66 -23.94 45.74
N ILE A 850 13.55 -25.17 45.20
CA ILE A 850 12.87 -26.30 45.85
C ILE A 850 13.48 -26.55 47.25
N ILE A 851 14.80 -26.63 47.36
CA ILE A 851 15.52 -26.80 48.63
C ILE A 851 15.20 -25.67 49.61
N THR A 852 15.18 -24.40 49.18
CA THR A 852 14.84 -23.27 50.07
C THR A 852 13.39 -23.31 50.57
N ILE A 853 12.43 -23.69 49.70
CA ILE A 853 11.02 -23.90 50.10
C ILE A 853 10.94 -25.02 51.13
N ILE A 854 11.53 -26.18 50.86
CA ILE A 854 11.56 -27.34 51.76
C ILE A 854 12.15 -26.97 53.12
N ILE A 855 13.31 -26.28 53.16
CA ILE A 855 13.93 -25.82 54.41
C ILE A 855 12.99 -24.90 55.20
N SER A 856 12.32 -23.94 54.53
CA SER A 856 11.39 -23.02 55.19
C SER A 856 10.14 -23.72 55.75
N LEU A 857 9.57 -24.68 55.01
CA LEU A 857 8.37 -25.41 55.41
C LEU A 857 8.63 -26.46 56.49
N ILE A 858 9.82 -27.09 56.51
CA ILE A 858 10.22 -28.06 57.56
C ILE A 858 10.07 -27.47 58.96
N GLY A 859 10.36 -26.18 59.17
CA GLY A 859 10.18 -25.52 60.47
C GLY A 859 8.73 -25.53 60.96
N GLY A 860 7.79 -25.06 60.13
CA GLY A 860 6.36 -25.01 60.47
C GLY A 860 5.72 -26.39 60.56
N ILE A 861 6.01 -27.28 59.59
CA ILE A 861 5.46 -28.64 59.53
C ILE A 861 5.88 -29.47 60.75
N ASN A 862 7.15 -29.36 61.19
CA ASN A 862 7.66 -30.07 62.38
C ASN A 862 6.91 -29.67 63.67
N ILE A 863 6.61 -28.37 63.85
CA ILE A 863 5.88 -27.86 65.02
C ILE A 863 4.41 -28.31 64.98
N ILE A 864 3.77 -28.25 63.81
CA ILE A 864 2.34 -28.59 63.65
C ILE A 864 2.11 -30.11 63.77
N LEU A 865 2.94 -30.93 63.14
CA LEU A 865 2.89 -32.39 63.31
C LEU A 865 3.18 -32.80 64.77
N LYS A 866 4.00 -32.05 65.51
CA LYS A 866 4.21 -32.27 66.96
C LYS A 866 2.96 -32.00 67.80
N LEU A 867 2.20 -30.96 67.45
CA LEU A 867 0.93 -30.65 68.12
C LEU A 867 -0.16 -31.68 67.78
N ILE A 868 -0.25 -32.06 66.50
CA ILE A 868 -1.37 -32.84 65.96
C ILE A 868 -1.20 -34.35 66.14
N SER A 869 0.02 -34.90 66.06
CA SER A 869 0.25 -36.37 66.14
C SER A 869 -0.28 -37.06 67.42
N PRO A 870 -0.14 -36.53 68.65
CA PRO A 870 -0.80 -37.13 69.82
C PRO A 870 -2.34 -36.97 69.79
N PHE A 871 -2.86 -35.93 69.14
CA PHE A 871 -4.29 -35.68 69.03
C PHE A 871 -4.95 -36.64 68.01
N ILE A 872 -4.30 -36.90 66.87
CA ILE A 872 -4.73 -37.91 65.90
C ILE A 872 -4.79 -39.29 66.55
N ILE A 873 -3.80 -39.69 67.35
CA ILE A 873 -3.84 -40.99 68.06
C ILE A 873 -5.03 -41.06 69.03
N LYS A 874 -5.37 -39.95 69.70
CA LYS A 874 -6.54 -39.87 70.58
C LYS A 874 -7.86 -40.02 69.80
N ILE A 875 -7.94 -39.51 68.56
CA ILE A 875 -9.09 -39.67 67.66
C ILE A 875 -9.15 -41.10 67.09
N ILE A 876 -8.03 -41.66 66.62
CA ILE A 876 -7.94 -43.03 66.09
C ILE A 876 -8.39 -44.04 67.15
N TRP A 877 -7.93 -43.91 68.40
CA TRP A 877 -8.39 -44.77 69.49
C TRP A 877 -9.86 -44.55 69.86
N LYS A 878 -10.42 -43.34 69.70
CA LYS A 878 -11.86 -43.09 69.85
C LYS A 878 -12.67 -43.83 68.77
N PHE A 879 -12.22 -43.82 67.52
CA PHE A 879 -12.84 -44.58 66.42
C PHE A 879 -12.70 -46.11 66.60
N ILE A 880 -11.52 -46.60 66.99
CA ILE A 880 -11.28 -48.03 67.26
C ILE A 880 -12.11 -48.52 68.46
N GLY A 881 -12.35 -47.66 69.46
CA GLY A 881 -13.27 -47.95 70.56
C GLY A 881 -14.73 -48.09 70.11
N ILE A 882 -15.20 -47.21 69.22
CA ILE A 882 -16.56 -47.26 68.65
C ILE A 882 -16.74 -48.48 67.74
N LEU A 883 -15.74 -48.82 66.91
CA LEU A 883 -15.78 -49.97 66.00
C LEU A 883 -15.63 -51.36 66.66
N LYS A 884 -15.62 -51.43 68.01
CA LYS A 884 -15.51 -52.71 68.74
C LYS A 884 -16.82 -53.21 69.36
N HIS A 885 -17.96 -52.60 69.01
CA HIS A 885 -19.27 -52.99 69.55
C HIS A 885 -20.39 -53.08 68.49
N CYS A 886 -20.16 -53.87 67.43
CA CYS A 886 -21.17 -54.59 66.66
C CYS A 886 -20.48 -55.57 65.68
N ARG A 887 -20.81 -56.87 65.70
CA ARG A 887 -20.26 -57.86 64.74
C ARG A 887 -21.14 -59.11 64.57
N ALA A 888 -22.01 -59.10 63.56
CA ALA A 888 -22.79 -60.20 62.93
C ALA A 888 -23.87 -59.51 62.06
N SER A 889 -24.33 -59.97 60.88
CA SER A 889 -24.27 -61.27 60.19
C SER A 889 -24.31 -61.12 58.65
N GLN A 890 -23.94 -62.19 57.91
CA GLN A 890 -24.43 -62.63 56.57
C GLN A 890 -24.33 -61.65 55.35
N VAL A 891 -23.67 -61.89 54.20
CA VAL A 891 -23.47 -63.08 53.30
C VAL A 891 -24.80 -63.54 52.67
N PRO A 892 -24.97 -63.79 51.33
CA PRO A 892 -23.98 -64.16 50.28
C PRO A 892 -24.15 -63.54 48.84
N THR A 893 -23.29 -63.96 47.88
CA THR A 893 -23.56 -64.16 46.41
C THR A 893 -23.94 -62.92 45.54
N ILE A 894 -23.78 -62.85 44.20
CA ILE A 894 -23.27 -63.73 43.09
C ILE A 894 -22.67 -62.78 41.99
N GLN A 895 -21.89 -63.13 40.95
CA GLN A 895 -21.29 -64.36 40.39
C GLN A 895 -19.88 -64.00 39.83
N GLN A 896 -19.46 -64.63 38.72
CA GLN A 896 -18.39 -64.28 37.79
C GLN A 896 -18.93 -64.51 36.36
N GLU A 897 -18.34 -63.86 35.35
CA GLU A 897 -17.84 -64.58 34.15
C GLU A 897 -16.91 -63.69 33.31
N ASN A 898 -15.84 -64.30 32.79
CA ASN A 898 -15.01 -63.76 31.71
C ASN A 898 -15.35 -64.56 30.46
N HIS A 899 -15.25 -63.98 29.26
CA HIS A 899 -14.75 -64.76 28.13
C HIS A 899 -14.10 -63.91 27.03
N GLN A 900 -13.06 -64.49 26.44
CA GLN A 900 -12.47 -64.16 25.13
C GLN A 900 -13.36 -64.76 24.01
N ASP A 901 -13.22 -64.45 22.71
CA ASP A 901 -11.96 -64.23 21.97
C ASP A 901 -12.11 -63.46 20.61
N ASN A 902 -11.09 -63.54 19.76
CA ASN A 902 -10.82 -62.78 18.52
C ASN A 902 -11.83 -62.95 17.36
N GLY A 903 -11.84 -62.01 16.39
CA GLY A 903 -12.40 -62.25 15.04
C GLY A 903 -12.50 -61.05 14.08
N THR A 904 -11.69 -61.07 13.02
CA THR A 904 -11.76 -60.21 11.80
C THR A 904 -12.98 -60.54 10.90
N ASP A 905 -13.41 -59.82 9.85
CA ASP A 905 -12.74 -58.83 8.98
C ASP A 905 -13.74 -57.88 8.23
N ARG A 906 -13.23 -56.84 7.55
CA ARG A 906 -13.80 -56.06 6.40
C ARG A 906 -15.27 -55.60 6.39
N GLY A 907 -15.46 -54.26 6.34
CA GLY A 907 -16.71 -53.65 5.86
C GLY A 907 -16.68 -52.13 5.67
N ILE A 908 -16.51 -51.67 4.42
CA ILE A 908 -16.71 -50.28 3.93
C ILE A 908 -15.68 -49.22 4.40
N ILE A 909 -14.57 -49.13 3.65
CA ILE A 909 -13.93 -47.84 3.36
C ILE A 909 -14.78 -47.13 2.29
N ASN A 910 -15.68 -46.22 2.68
CA ASN A 910 -16.26 -45.17 1.81
C ASN A 910 -17.23 -44.23 2.55
N LEU A 911 -16.73 -43.29 3.36
CA LEU A 911 -17.49 -42.06 3.65
C LEU A 911 -16.63 -40.84 4.06
N MET A 912 -15.58 -41.02 4.86
CA MET A 912 -14.77 -39.90 5.39
C MET A 912 -13.61 -39.42 4.48
N ASN A 913 -13.50 -39.95 3.25
CA ASN A 913 -12.61 -39.42 2.20
C ASN A 913 -13.36 -38.54 1.17
N ARG A 914 -14.52 -37.96 1.52
CA ARG A 914 -15.29 -37.02 0.66
C ARG A 914 -15.44 -35.60 1.23
N LEU A 915 -14.59 -35.20 2.17
CA LEU A 915 -14.41 -33.81 2.60
C LEU A 915 -12.93 -33.38 2.61
N LYS A 916 -12.14 -33.88 1.64
CA LYS A 916 -10.73 -33.47 1.46
C LYS A 916 -10.44 -32.74 0.15
N ASP A 917 -11.45 -32.53 -0.70
CA ASP A 917 -11.41 -31.70 -1.91
C ASP A 917 -12.46 -30.58 -1.85
N LYS A 918 -12.29 -29.68 -0.86
CA LYS A 918 -12.76 -28.29 -0.95
C LYS A 918 -11.69 -27.37 -0.36
N VAL A 919 -10.64 -27.14 -1.14
CA VAL A 919 -9.81 -25.93 -0.98
C VAL A 919 -10.66 -24.74 -1.43
N LEU A 920 -11.57 -24.31 -0.57
CA LEU A 920 -12.24 -23.03 -0.72
C LEU A 920 -11.23 -21.97 -0.28
N MET A 921 -10.85 -21.06 -1.17
CA MET A 921 -10.13 -19.85 -0.81
C MET A 921 -11.03 -19.05 0.14
N LEU A 922 -10.74 -19.13 1.45
CA LEU A 922 -11.47 -18.41 2.50
C LEU A 922 -11.07 -16.95 2.47
N ASN A 923 -11.46 -16.22 1.43
CA ASN A 923 -11.24 -14.78 1.34
C ASN A 923 -12.09 -14.03 2.38
N ILE A 924 -11.63 -12.86 2.84
CA ILE A 924 -12.41 -12.00 3.75
C ILE A 924 -13.67 -11.48 3.05
N PHE A 925 -13.57 -11.31 1.72
CA PHE A 925 -14.66 -10.94 0.84
C PHE A 925 -15.13 -12.14 0.01
N ASN A 926 -16.45 -12.31 -0.11
CA ASN A 926 -17.07 -13.20 -1.09
C ASN A 926 -17.64 -12.35 -2.22
N SER A 927 -17.18 -12.59 -3.45
CA SER A 927 -17.70 -11.96 -4.66
C SER A 927 -18.19 -13.01 -5.66
N GLU A 928 -19.50 -13.22 -5.71
CA GLU A 928 -20.15 -13.67 -6.95
C GLU A 928 -20.21 -12.43 -7.86
N SER A 929 -19.15 -12.23 -8.66
CA SER A 929 -18.76 -10.91 -9.23
C SER A 929 -19.60 -10.41 -10.41
N ASN A 930 -20.92 -10.57 -10.34
CA ASN A 930 -21.89 -9.90 -11.20
C ASN A 930 -22.29 -8.53 -10.64
N THR A 931 -21.32 -7.61 -10.57
CA THR A 931 -21.61 -6.16 -10.44
C THR A 931 -22.58 -5.76 -11.55
N ARG A 932 -23.69 -5.11 -11.20
CA ARG A 932 -24.73 -4.75 -12.17
C ARG A 932 -24.36 -3.44 -12.85
N PHE A 933 -24.33 -3.43 -14.17
CA PHE A 933 -24.15 -2.24 -14.99
C PHE A 933 -25.50 -1.73 -15.52
N HIS A 934 -25.53 -0.46 -15.93
CA HIS A 934 -26.68 0.21 -16.50
C HIS A 934 -27.13 -0.52 -17.77
N ALA A 935 -28.45 -0.70 -17.94
CA ALA A 935 -29.01 -1.58 -18.96
C ALA A 935 -28.62 -1.22 -20.42
N ILE A 936 -28.17 0.02 -20.66
CA ILE A 936 -27.55 0.44 -21.93
C ILE A 936 -26.37 -0.47 -22.34
N CYS A 937 -25.53 -0.88 -21.37
CA CYS A 937 -24.34 -1.69 -21.60
C CYS A 937 -24.65 -3.19 -21.85
N SER A 938 -25.93 -3.54 -21.95
CA SER A 938 -26.41 -4.85 -22.39
C SER A 938 -27.59 -4.73 -23.38
N SER A 939 -27.70 -3.60 -24.07
CA SER A 939 -28.81 -3.27 -24.99
C SER A 939 -28.41 -3.34 -26.46
N ASP A 940 -29.39 -3.34 -27.35
CA ASP A 940 -29.16 -3.27 -28.80
C ASP A 940 -28.40 -1.99 -29.24
N PHE A 941 -28.43 -0.92 -28.42
CA PHE A 941 -27.79 0.36 -28.72
C PHE A 941 -26.25 0.32 -28.72
N ILE A 942 -25.63 -0.71 -28.13
CA ILE A 942 -24.18 -0.91 -28.16
C ILE A 942 -23.74 -2.02 -29.13
N ASN A 943 -24.70 -2.63 -29.84
CA ASN A 943 -24.51 -3.81 -30.67
C ASN A 943 -23.83 -3.44 -32.01
N GLU A 944 -22.80 -4.21 -32.40
CA GLU A 944 -22.08 -4.02 -33.66
C GLU A 944 -23.02 -4.03 -34.88
N LYS A 945 -24.09 -4.84 -34.84
CA LYS A 945 -25.13 -4.87 -35.89
C LYS A 945 -25.77 -3.50 -36.11
N LEU A 946 -26.10 -2.78 -35.03
CA LEU A 946 -26.68 -1.44 -35.13
C LEU A 946 -25.66 -0.42 -35.61
N ILE A 947 -24.44 -0.47 -35.06
CA ILE A 947 -23.34 0.41 -35.45
C ILE A 947 -23.06 0.30 -36.97
N ASN A 948 -23.07 -0.93 -37.51
CA ASN A 948 -22.92 -1.19 -38.93
C ASN A 948 -24.17 -0.79 -39.77
N TYR A 949 -25.39 -0.94 -39.24
CA TYR A 949 -26.63 -0.51 -39.91
C TYR A 949 -26.78 1.02 -40.00
N LEU A 950 -26.32 1.74 -38.98
CA LEU A 950 -26.27 3.21 -38.97
C LEU A 950 -25.06 3.78 -39.72
N PHE A 951 -24.14 2.94 -40.21
CA PHE A 951 -22.99 3.42 -40.95
C PHE A 951 -23.33 3.75 -42.39
N ARG A 952 -22.87 4.92 -42.83
CA ARG A 952 -22.95 5.36 -44.23
C ARG A 952 -21.61 5.96 -44.58
N ASP A 953 -20.96 5.40 -45.60
CA ASP A 953 -19.88 6.09 -46.28
C ASP A 953 -20.46 7.11 -47.29
N SER A 954 -19.62 8.02 -47.78
CA SER A 954 -19.87 8.94 -48.90
C SER A 954 -21.00 9.99 -48.74
N LEU A 955 -22.03 9.80 -47.91
CA LEU A 955 -23.27 10.61 -47.92
C LEU A 955 -23.26 11.88 -47.05
N TRP A 956 -22.20 12.15 -46.29
CA TRP A 956 -22.23 13.13 -45.18
C TRP A 956 -22.45 14.59 -45.61
N TYR A 957 -22.19 14.89 -46.89
CA TYR A 957 -22.30 16.24 -47.47
C TYR A 957 -23.75 16.75 -47.56
N ASN A 958 -24.73 15.84 -47.62
CA ASN A 958 -26.17 16.11 -47.82
C ASN A 958 -26.97 16.36 -46.54
N PHE A 959 -26.34 16.41 -45.36
CA PHE A 959 -27.07 16.47 -44.09
C PHE A 959 -26.46 17.49 -43.12
N ASP A 960 -27.31 18.03 -42.24
CA ASP A 960 -26.89 18.90 -41.15
C ASP A 960 -25.88 18.19 -40.22
N ARG A 961 -24.97 18.94 -39.59
CA ARG A 961 -24.03 18.37 -38.60
C ARG A 961 -24.74 17.71 -37.41
N ARG A 962 -25.98 18.13 -37.13
CA ARG A 962 -26.85 17.66 -36.04
C ARG A 962 -27.73 16.47 -36.40
N ASP A 963 -27.67 15.98 -37.64
CA ASP A 963 -28.45 14.82 -38.07
C ASP A 963 -27.83 13.50 -37.58
N ILE A 964 -28.61 12.72 -36.83
CA ILE A 964 -28.14 11.46 -36.25
C ILE A 964 -27.87 10.39 -37.31
N ARG A 965 -28.52 10.43 -38.49
CA ARG A 965 -28.46 9.37 -39.51
C ARG A 965 -27.11 9.27 -40.22
N VAL A 966 -26.26 10.27 -40.04
CA VAL A 966 -24.91 10.35 -40.63
C VAL A 966 -23.81 10.01 -39.62
N ARG A 967 -24.05 10.25 -38.32
CA ARG A 967 -23.02 10.18 -37.26
C ARG A 967 -23.36 9.17 -36.15
N GLY A 968 -24.57 8.63 -36.14
CA GLY A 968 -25.11 7.70 -35.15
C GLY A 968 -24.22 6.50 -34.88
N SER A 969 -23.71 5.85 -35.93
CA SER A 969 -22.80 4.71 -35.84
C SER A 969 -21.61 4.96 -34.90
N VAL A 970 -20.96 6.13 -34.97
CA VAL A 970 -19.80 6.44 -34.12
C VAL A 970 -20.20 6.98 -32.74
N TYR A 971 -21.37 7.62 -32.59
CA TYR A 971 -21.92 7.91 -31.26
C TYR A 971 -22.19 6.61 -30.47
N PHE A 972 -22.80 5.60 -31.10
CA PHE A 972 -23.07 4.30 -30.48
C PHE A 972 -21.79 3.43 -30.34
N SER A 973 -20.82 3.54 -31.26
CA SER A 973 -19.51 2.90 -31.13
C SER A 973 -18.72 3.44 -29.93
N PHE A 974 -18.71 4.76 -29.71
CA PHE A 974 -18.10 5.34 -28.52
C PHE A 974 -18.83 4.88 -27.24
N LEU A 975 -20.16 4.85 -27.23
CA LEU A 975 -20.95 4.36 -26.09
C LEU A 975 -20.66 2.89 -25.76
N SER A 976 -20.55 2.03 -26.77
CA SER A 976 -20.16 0.62 -26.63
C SER A 976 -18.75 0.49 -26.04
N THR A 977 -17.79 1.25 -26.58
CA THR A 977 -16.40 1.33 -26.07
C THR A 977 -16.35 1.82 -24.62
N LEU A 978 -17.15 2.83 -24.28
CA LEU A 978 -17.19 3.42 -22.94
C LEU A 978 -17.79 2.45 -21.90
N CYS A 979 -18.81 1.68 -22.28
CA CYS A 979 -19.30 0.55 -21.49
C CYS A 979 -18.20 -0.52 -21.27
N GLN A 980 -17.53 -0.96 -22.34
CA GLN A 980 -16.47 -1.98 -22.25
C GLN A 980 -15.29 -1.55 -21.36
N ILE A 981 -14.84 -0.30 -21.48
CA ILE A 981 -13.77 0.24 -20.62
C ILE A 981 -14.27 0.36 -19.18
N SER A 982 -15.50 0.79 -18.95
CA SER A 982 -16.06 0.91 -17.60
C SER A 982 -16.16 -0.46 -16.90
N GLU A 983 -16.69 -1.47 -17.59
CA GLU A 983 -16.78 -2.85 -17.10
C GLU A 983 -15.38 -3.42 -16.80
N THR A 984 -14.42 -3.23 -17.71
CA THR A 984 -13.04 -3.70 -17.54
C THR A 984 -12.35 -3.00 -16.38
N THR A 985 -12.59 -1.69 -16.19
CA THR A 985 -12.05 -0.89 -15.09
C THR A 985 -12.60 -1.39 -13.75
N VAL A 986 -13.92 -1.56 -13.65
CA VAL A 986 -14.59 -2.06 -12.44
C VAL A 986 -14.13 -3.48 -12.08
N LYS A 987 -14.04 -4.39 -13.06
CA LYS A 987 -13.55 -5.77 -12.83
C LYS A 987 -12.11 -5.76 -12.31
N LYS A 988 -11.18 -5.11 -13.01
CA LYS A 988 -9.76 -5.03 -12.58
C LYS A 988 -9.58 -4.32 -11.23
N ALA A 989 -10.37 -3.28 -10.95
CA ALA A 989 -10.33 -2.58 -9.67
C ALA A 989 -10.80 -3.50 -8.52
N ILE A 990 -11.86 -4.28 -8.75
CA ILE A 990 -12.32 -5.30 -7.78
C ILE A 990 -11.24 -6.39 -7.61
N ASP A 991 -10.66 -6.91 -8.69
CA ASP A 991 -9.60 -7.91 -8.62
C ASP A 991 -8.38 -7.39 -7.83
N GLN A 992 -7.99 -6.13 -8.00
CA GLN A 992 -6.93 -5.49 -7.21
C GLN A 992 -7.32 -5.37 -5.73
N PHE A 993 -8.51 -4.82 -5.45
CA PHE A 993 -9.04 -4.66 -4.09
C PHE A 993 -9.18 -5.98 -3.32
N LEU A 994 -9.52 -7.08 -4.01
CA LEU A 994 -9.60 -8.42 -3.42
C LEU A 994 -8.23 -9.07 -3.16
N ASN A 995 -7.16 -8.58 -3.79
CA ASN A 995 -5.78 -8.98 -3.54
C ASN A 995 -5.05 -8.08 -2.53
N ASP A 996 -5.58 -6.90 -2.21
CA ASP A 996 -5.04 -6.02 -1.17
C ASP A 996 -5.21 -6.63 0.24
N THR A 997 -4.20 -6.43 1.09
CA THR A 997 -4.13 -7.11 2.40
C THR A 997 -4.72 -6.27 3.53
N PHE A 998 -5.90 -6.65 4.03
CA PHE A 998 -6.45 -6.10 5.26
C PHE A 998 -5.59 -6.53 6.46
N THR A 999 -4.90 -5.58 7.08
CA THR A 999 -3.99 -5.84 8.21
C THR A 999 -4.57 -5.30 9.52
N SER A 1000 -4.49 -6.11 10.58
CA SER A 1000 -4.82 -5.70 11.95
C SER A 1000 -3.85 -6.36 12.92
N SER A 1001 -3.37 -5.59 13.90
CA SER A 1001 -2.43 -6.07 14.93
C SER A 1001 -3.09 -6.87 16.05
N GLN A 1002 -4.42 -6.96 16.06
CA GLN A 1002 -5.22 -7.68 17.07
C GLN A 1002 -6.57 -8.09 16.46
N LEU A 1003 -7.23 -9.10 17.05
CA LEU A 1003 -8.60 -9.43 16.67
C LEU A 1003 -9.54 -8.27 17.06
N ILE A 1004 -10.10 -7.60 16.05
CA ILE A 1004 -11.12 -6.56 16.23
C ILE A 1004 -12.51 -7.18 16.38
N SER A 1005 -13.44 -6.46 17.03
CA SER A 1005 -14.80 -6.94 17.24
C SER A 1005 -15.60 -6.97 15.92
N LYS A 1006 -16.69 -7.75 15.87
CA LYS A 1006 -17.55 -7.82 14.67
C LYS A 1006 -18.09 -6.45 14.22
N SER A 1007 -18.47 -5.59 15.16
CA SER A 1007 -18.97 -4.24 14.85
C SER A 1007 -17.86 -3.31 14.34
N GLU A 1008 -16.66 -3.40 14.92
CA GLU A 1008 -15.49 -2.63 14.47
C GLU A 1008 -15.04 -3.07 13.08
N PHE A 1009 -14.97 -4.39 12.84
CA PHE A 1009 -14.70 -4.97 11.52
C PHE A 1009 -15.69 -4.48 10.47
N GLN A 1010 -17.00 -4.52 10.78
CA GLN A 1010 -18.04 -4.06 9.85
C GLN A 1010 -17.85 -2.58 9.48
N LEU A 1011 -17.67 -1.70 10.48
CA LEU A 1011 -17.48 -0.26 10.24
C LEU A 1011 -16.20 0.03 9.43
N GLN A 1012 -15.09 -0.65 9.73
CA GLN A 1012 -13.84 -0.46 9.00
C GLN A 1012 -13.94 -0.95 7.55
N ILE A 1013 -14.48 -2.16 7.34
CA ILE A 1013 -14.59 -2.75 6.01
C ILE A 1013 -15.61 -2.00 5.14
N ASP A 1014 -16.76 -1.61 5.69
CA ASP A 1014 -17.78 -0.87 4.92
C ASP A 1014 -17.28 0.53 4.51
N ASN A 1015 -16.50 1.19 5.37
CA ASN A 1015 -15.78 2.42 5.00
C ASN A 1015 -14.71 2.17 3.92
N ILE A 1016 -13.94 1.09 4.02
CA ILE A 1016 -12.92 0.71 3.03
C ILE A 1016 -13.56 0.40 1.67
N ILE A 1017 -14.69 -0.31 1.62
CA ILE A 1017 -15.48 -0.56 0.40
C ILE A 1017 -15.99 0.76 -0.18
N SER A 1018 -16.55 1.64 0.64
CA SER A 1018 -17.07 2.95 0.19
C SER A 1018 -15.97 3.86 -0.38
N GLN A 1019 -14.79 3.90 0.27
CA GLN A 1019 -13.62 4.59 -0.24
C GLN A 1019 -13.14 3.99 -1.58
N PHE A 1020 -13.07 2.66 -1.68
CA PHE A 1020 -12.71 1.97 -2.92
C PHE A 1020 -13.66 2.32 -4.08
N GLN A 1021 -14.98 2.28 -3.84
CA GLN A 1021 -15.99 2.64 -4.83
C GLN A 1021 -15.84 4.10 -5.29
N LYS A 1022 -15.78 5.05 -4.33
CA LYS A 1022 -15.58 6.48 -4.62
C LYS A 1022 -14.31 6.69 -5.44
N LEU A 1023 -13.17 6.21 -4.96
CA LEU A 1023 -11.87 6.42 -5.62
C LEU A 1023 -11.80 5.81 -7.02
N THR A 1024 -12.47 4.68 -7.26
CA THR A 1024 -12.50 4.04 -8.59
C THR A 1024 -13.28 4.89 -9.60
N CYS A 1025 -14.49 5.36 -9.25
CA CYS A 1025 -15.28 6.28 -10.07
C CYS A 1025 -14.55 7.63 -10.27
N THR A 1026 -14.02 8.22 -9.19
CA THR A 1026 -13.30 9.50 -9.22
C THR A 1026 -12.05 9.46 -10.09
N LYS A 1027 -11.26 8.37 -10.05
CA LYS A 1027 -10.10 8.19 -10.95
C LYS A 1027 -10.55 8.18 -12.42
N PHE A 1028 -11.61 7.42 -12.74
CA PHE A 1028 -12.11 7.31 -14.12
C PHE A 1028 -12.62 8.65 -14.66
N SER A 1029 -13.48 9.34 -13.91
CA SER A 1029 -14.08 10.61 -14.33
C SER A 1029 -13.02 11.69 -14.56
N ARG A 1030 -12.00 11.78 -13.68
CA ARG A 1030 -10.86 12.69 -13.82
C ARG A 1030 -10.05 12.44 -15.09
N SER A 1031 -9.72 11.19 -15.39
CA SER A 1031 -8.98 10.84 -16.62
C SER A 1031 -9.81 11.17 -17.86
N LEU A 1032 -11.11 10.84 -17.88
CA LEU A 1032 -12.02 11.19 -18.96
C LEU A 1032 -12.10 12.70 -19.20
N GLU A 1033 -12.24 13.50 -18.13
CA GLU A 1033 -12.28 14.96 -18.17
C GLU A 1033 -10.95 15.57 -18.67
N LEU A 1034 -9.81 15.17 -18.11
CA LEU A 1034 -8.49 15.67 -18.51
C LEU A 1034 -8.18 15.41 -19.99
N ILE A 1035 -8.57 14.25 -20.53
CA ILE A 1035 -8.36 13.92 -21.96
C ILE A 1035 -9.24 14.84 -22.84
N ARG A 1036 -10.50 15.09 -22.45
CA ARG A 1036 -11.42 15.99 -23.19
C ARG A 1036 -10.92 17.44 -23.18
N ASP A 1037 -10.46 17.92 -22.03
CA ASP A 1037 -9.96 19.28 -21.87
C ASP A 1037 -8.67 19.51 -22.66
N ILE A 1038 -7.73 18.56 -22.63
CA ILE A 1038 -6.50 18.63 -23.45
C ILE A 1038 -6.83 18.60 -24.95
N THR A 1039 -7.76 17.75 -25.41
CA THR A 1039 -8.06 17.68 -26.85
C THR A 1039 -8.89 18.86 -27.35
N ASN A 1040 -9.78 19.42 -26.52
CA ASN A 1040 -10.48 20.67 -26.84
C ASN A 1040 -9.53 21.88 -26.80
N GLY A 1041 -8.68 21.99 -25.77
CA GLY A 1041 -7.72 23.08 -25.61
C GLY A 1041 -6.60 23.10 -26.65
N ASN A 1042 -6.32 21.98 -27.33
CA ASN A 1042 -5.49 21.96 -28.54
C ASN A 1042 -6.28 22.24 -29.84
N ALA A 1043 -7.58 22.45 -29.76
CA ALA A 1043 -8.47 22.71 -30.90
C ALA A 1043 -8.41 21.66 -32.02
N PHE A 1044 -8.19 20.37 -31.71
CA PHE A 1044 -8.04 19.34 -32.75
C PHE A 1044 -9.30 19.18 -33.63
N VAL A 1045 -9.14 19.18 -34.96
CA VAL A 1045 -10.27 19.16 -35.91
C VAL A 1045 -10.86 17.75 -36.03
N SER A 1046 -12.16 17.61 -35.72
CA SER A 1046 -12.90 16.36 -35.94
C SER A 1046 -13.33 16.22 -37.41
N SER A 1047 -13.14 15.02 -37.99
CA SER A 1047 -13.57 14.67 -39.35
C SER A 1047 -15.07 14.87 -39.62
N TYR A 1048 -15.88 14.85 -38.55
CA TYR A 1048 -17.32 15.06 -38.63
C TYR A 1048 -17.75 16.53 -38.73
N LEU A 1049 -16.81 17.47 -38.69
CA LEU A 1049 -17.00 18.93 -38.71
C LEU A 1049 -17.90 19.45 -37.57
N LEU A 1050 -17.72 18.87 -36.37
CA LEU A 1050 -18.48 19.21 -35.16
C LEU A 1050 -17.93 20.43 -34.40
N ASN A 1051 -16.62 20.67 -34.45
CA ASN A 1051 -15.95 21.81 -33.79
C ASN A 1051 -15.33 22.83 -34.75
N TRP A 1052 -14.78 22.39 -35.89
CA TRP A 1052 -14.16 23.25 -36.90
C TRP A 1052 -14.57 22.81 -38.31
N TYR A 1053 -14.56 23.75 -39.25
CA TYR A 1053 -14.85 23.48 -40.66
C TYR A 1053 -14.01 24.37 -41.58
N TRP A 1054 -13.69 23.88 -42.78
CA TRP A 1054 -12.94 24.66 -43.77
C TRP A 1054 -13.83 25.72 -44.45
N TRP A 1055 -13.25 26.89 -44.67
CA TRP A 1055 -13.87 28.00 -45.39
C TRP A 1055 -12.99 28.44 -46.56
N ILE A 1056 -13.56 28.39 -47.77
CA ILE A 1056 -12.97 28.93 -49.00
C ILE A 1056 -13.66 30.26 -49.31
N ASP A 1057 -12.88 31.31 -49.53
CA ASP A 1057 -13.35 32.53 -50.17
C ASP A 1057 -12.87 32.54 -51.63
N LEU A 1058 -13.79 32.69 -52.59
CA LEU A 1058 -13.50 32.62 -54.02
C LEU A 1058 -13.26 33.99 -54.67
N TYR A 1059 -13.33 35.09 -53.91
CA TYR A 1059 -13.29 36.45 -54.47
C TYR A 1059 -11.90 37.10 -54.51
N HIS A 1060 -10.88 36.54 -53.85
CA HIS A 1060 -9.58 37.21 -53.68
C HIS A 1060 -8.36 36.31 -53.92
N ASN A 1061 -7.83 36.37 -55.15
CA ASN A 1061 -6.51 35.87 -55.59
C ASN A 1061 -6.26 34.35 -55.53
N TYR A 1062 -5.22 33.93 -56.25
CA TYR A 1062 -4.77 32.54 -56.40
C TYR A 1062 -3.98 32.00 -55.18
N SER A 1063 -4.29 32.44 -53.96
CA SER A 1063 -3.64 31.92 -52.74
C SER A 1063 -4.14 30.50 -52.44
N ALA A 1064 -3.22 29.53 -52.41
CA ALA A 1064 -3.59 28.11 -52.34
C ALA A 1064 -4.12 27.65 -50.96
N THR A 1065 -3.87 28.41 -49.88
CA THR A 1065 -4.15 27.99 -48.49
C THR A 1065 -5.60 28.25 -48.07
N ILE A 1066 -6.21 27.27 -47.40
CA ILE A 1066 -7.61 27.31 -46.97
C ILE A 1066 -7.70 27.45 -45.45
N THR A 1067 -8.45 28.45 -44.99
CA THR A 1067 -8.66 28.71 -43.55
C THR A 1067 -9.69 27.77 -42.92
N LEU A 1068 -9.44 27.36 -41.68
CA LEU A 1068 -10.44 26.75 -40.80
C LEU A 1068 -11.23 27.85 -40.06
N ARG A 1069 -12.47 27.54 -39.68
CA ARG A 1069 -13.34 28.38 -38.84
C ARG A 1069 -14.02 27.54 -37.75
N PRO A 1070 -14.27 28.11 -36.56
CA PRO A 1070 -14.95 27.40 -35.49
C PRO A 1070 -16.43 27.23 -35.79
N ILE A 1071 -17.00 26.16 -35.26
CA ILE A 1071 -18.44 25.93 -35.24
C ILE A 1071 -19.09 26.81 -34.17
N LEU A 1072 -20.06 27.61 -34.59
CA LEU A 1072 -20.95 28.38 -33.70
C LEU A 1072 -22.30 27.66 -33.56
N MET A 1073 -22.83 27.62 -32.35
CA MET A 1073 -24.19 27.15 -32.04
C MET A 1073 -25.21 28.31 -32.10
N LYS A 1074 -26.51 27.99 -32.05
CA LYS A 1074 -27.62 28.97 -32.20
C LYS A 1074 -27.64 30.08 -31.14
N ASP A 1075 -27.09 29.83 -29.97
CA ASP A 1075 -26.98 30.76 -28.84
C ASP A 1075 -25.73 31.67 -28.91
N GLY A 1076 -24.85 31.44 -29.89
CA GLY A 1076 -23.56 32.12 -30.02
C GLY A 1076 -22.39 31.41 -29.32
N CYS A 1077 -22.60 30.24 -28.73
CA CYS A 1077 -21.52 29.44 -28.12
C CYS A 1077 -20.56 28.93 -29.21
N SER A 1078 -19.24 29.05 -28.97
CA SER A 1078 -18.17 28.72 -29.93
C SER A 1078 -17.42 27.46 -29.53
N CYS A 1079 -17.39 26.47 -30.43
CA CYS A 1079 -16.58 25.26 -30.28
C CYS A 1079 -15.05 25.50 -30.38
N GLY A 1080 -14.62 26.74 -30.64
CA GLY A 1080 -13.22 27.14 -30.51
C GLY A 1080 -12.82 27.64 -29.11
N THR A 1081 -13.78 27.94 -28.23
CA THR A 1081 -13.54 28.43 -26.86
C THR A 1081 -14.18 27.61 -25.75
N ARG A 1082 -15.06 26.67 -26.11
CA ARG A 1082 -15.91 25.91 -25.17
C ARG A 1082 -16.21 24.50 -25.71
N SER A 1083 -15.94 23.49 -24.90
CA SER A 1083 -16.36 22.10 -25.16
C SER A 1083 -17.84 21.86 -24.85
N ASP A 1084 -18.43 22.66 -23.96
CA ASP A 1084 -19.79 22.46 -23.42
C ASP A 1084 -20.91 23.07 -24.28
N CYS A 1085 -20.60 23.64 -25.45
CA CYS A 1085 -21.63 24.09 -26.39
C CYS A 1085 -22.45 22.91 -26.93
N ILE A 1086 -23.78 23.05 -26.91
CA ILE A 1086 -24.72 22.05 -27.42
C ILE A 1086 -25.78 22.69 -28.32
N ASP A 1087 -26.29 21.90 -29.26
CA ASP A 1087 -27.43 22.22 -30.12
C ASP A 1087 -28.37 21.00 -30.16
N SER A 1088 -29.65 21.18 -30.48
CA SER A 1088 -30.60 20.06 -30.49
C SER A 1088 -30.25 19.06 -31.60
N GLY A 1089 -30.12 17.78 -31.26
CA GLY A 1089 -29.95 16.71 -32.24
C GLY A 1089 -31.27 16.18 -32.79
N GLY A 1090 -31.25 15.57 -33.97
CA GLY A 1090 -32.49 15.03 -34.53
C GLY A 1090 -32.39 14.53 -35.96
N ILE A 1091 -33.52 14.62 -36.66
CA ILE A 1091 -33.69 14.34 -38.08
C ILE A 1091 -33.91 15.67 -38.80
N TYR A 1092 -33.05 15.99 -39.77
CA TYR A 1092 -33.04 17.23 -40.53
C TYR A 1092 -33.41 16.99 -42.00
N ASP A 1093 -33.78 18.07 -42.70
CA ASP A 1093 -34.06 18.05 -44.12
C ASP A 1093 -32.83 18.42 -44.96
N ASN A 1094 -32.47 17.54 -45.89
CA ASN A 1094 -31.18 17.49 -46.59
C ASN A 1094 -30.79 18.79 -47.34
N LEU A 1095 -31.77 19.54 -47.85
CA LEU A 1095 -31.54 20.71 -48.70
C LEU A 1095 -31.83 22.04 -48.00
N SER A 1096 -32.52 22.01 -46.85
CA SER A 1096 -33.04 23.22 -46.19
C SER A 1096 -32.48 23.45 -44.78
N ASN A 1097 -31.86 22.45 -44.16
CA ASN A 1097 -31.44 22.44 -42.75
C ASN A 1097 -32.59 22.62 -41.74
N TRP A 1098 -33.86 22.43 -42.14
CA TRP A 1098 -34.99 22.45 -41.21
C TRP A 1098 -35.01 21.15 -40.39
N GLN A 1099 -35.19 21.26 -39.08
CA GLN A 1099 -35.32 20.12 -38.18
C GLN A 1099 -36.72 19.52 -38.36
N ARG A 1100 -36.82 18.33 -38.97
CA ARG A 1100 -38.08 17.60 -39.15
C ARG A 1100 -38.58 17.05 -37.81
N TRP A 1101 -37.67 16.58 -36.97
CA TRP A 1101 -37.96 16.05 -35.65
C TRP A 1101 -36.75 16.21 -34.72
N ALA A 1102 -36.99 16.60 -33.47
CA ALA A 1102 -35.99 16.64 -32.41
C ALA A 1102 -36.08 15.35 -31.59
N ILE A 1103 -34.96 14.67 -31.37
CA ILE A 1103 -34.94 13.41 -30.62
C ILE A 1103 -34.88 13.73 -29.11
N PRO A 1104 -35.86 13.31 -28.29
CA PRO A 1104 -35.87 13.57 -26.85
C PRO A 1104 -34.59 13.11 -26.16
N GLY A 1105 -33.92 14.05 -25.47
CA GLY A 1105 -32.66 13.80 -24.77
C GLY A 1105 -31.39 13.86 -25.63
N TRP A 1106 -31.49 13.93 -26.96
CA TRP A 1106 -30.32 13.87 -27.84
C TRP A 1106 -29.80 15.28 -28.19
N ASN A 1107 -28.61 15.58 -27.69
CA ASN A 1107 -27.89 16.84 -27.90
C ASN A 1107 -26.67 16.60 -28.78
N VAL A 1108 -26.30 17.56 -29.62
CA VAL A 1108 -25.09 17.51 -30.47
C VAL A 1108 -24.12 18.58 -29.99
N GLY A 1109 -22.94 18.14 -29.55
CA GLY A 1109 -21.87 18.99 -29.03
C GLY A 1109 -20.73 19.18 -30.01
N CYS A 1110 -19.68 19.86 -29.56
CA CYS A 1110 -18.49 20.16 -30.36
C CYS A 1110 -17.67 18.94 -30.81
N SER A 1111 -17.91 17.77 -30.21
CA SER A 1111 -17.21 16.52 -30.57
C SER A 1111 -18.15 15.32 -30.45
N VAL A 1112 -17.70 14.15 -30.91
CA VAL A 1112 -18.45 12.88 -30.74
C VAL A 1112 -18.60 12.58 -29.25
N VAL A 1113 -17.52 12.76 -28.48
CA VAL A 1113 -17.51 12.50 -27.04
C VAL A 1113 -18.42 13.48 -26.28
N GLU A 1114 -18.42 14.78 -26.61
CA GLU A 1114 -19.38 15.73 -26.01
C GLU A 1114 -20.83 15.43 -26.44
N THR A 1115 -21.07 15.07 -27.70
CA THR A 1115 -22.41 14.69 -28.20
C THR A 1115 -23.01 13.55 -27.37
N VAL A 1116 -22.23 12.49 -27.11
CA VAL A 1116 -22.69 11.38 -26.25
C VAL A 1116 -22.80 11.83 -24.80
N LEU A 1117 -21.76 12.43 -24.21
CA LEU A 1117 -21.74 12.73 -22.76
C LEU A 1117 -22.76 13.80 -22.34
N ARG A 1118 -23.14 14.74 -23.23
CA ARG A 1118 -24.14 15.79 -22.97
C ARG A 1118 -25.58 15.38 -23.34
N SER A 1119 -25.78 14.20 -23.93
CA SER A 1119 -27.11 13.63 -24.18
C SER A 1119 -27.65 12.88 -22.95
N THR A 1120 -28.92 12.52 -22.98
CA THR A 1120 -29.58 11.59 -22.02
C THR A 1120 -30.06 10.34 -22.77
N PHE A 1121 -30.61 9.36 -22.06
CA PHE A 1121 -31.18 8.14 -22.65
C PHE A 1121 -32.70 8.19 -22.86
N GLU A 1122 -33.33 9.37 -22.77
CA GLU A 1122 -34.80 9.51 -22.75
C GLU A 1122 -35.51 8.80 -23.91
N CYS A 1123 -35.07 9.02 -25.15
CA CYS A 1123 -35.61 8.32 -26.33
C CYS A 1123 -35.44 6.80 -26.28
N PHE A 1124 -34.32 6.29 -25.76
CA PHE A 1124 -34.00 4.85 -25.81
C PHE A 1124 -34.80 4.02 -24.80
N TYR A 1125 -35.55 4.65 -23.89
CA TYR A 1125 -36.55 4.00 -23.03
C TYR A 1125 -37.98 4.02 -23.61
N ASP A 1126 -38.16 4.52 -24.83
CA ASP A 1126 -39.47 4.59 -25.52
C ASP A 1126 -39.38 3.93 -26.90
N GLN A 1127 -40.06 2.79 -27.07
CA GLN A 1127 -40.05 2.05 -28.33
C GLN A 1127 -40.54 2.89 -29.51
N ALA A 1128 -41.55 3.75 -29.32
CA ALA A 1128 -42.05 4.59 -30.41
C ALA A 1128 -41.00 5.64 -30.84
N CYS A 1129 -40.15 6.09 -29.92
CA CYS A 1129 -39.03 6.97 -30.23
C CYS A 1129 -37.91 6.23 -30.96
N VAL A 1130 -37.58 5.01 -30.52
CA VAL A 1130 -36.60 4.13 -31.19
C VAL A 1130 -37.03 3.78 -32.61
N ASP A 1131 -38.29 3.37 -32.79
CA ASP A 1131 -38.88 3.02 -34.09
C ASP A 1131 -38.82 4.22 -35.07
N LEU A 1132 -39.08 5.45 -34.58
CA LEU A 1132 -38.93 6.67 -35.38
C LEU A 1132 -37.48 6.95 -35.80
N VAL A 1133 -36.50 6.73 -34.91
CA VAL A 1133 -35.07 6.87 -35.27
C VAL A 1133 -34.69 5.87 -36.37
N VAL A 1134 -35.11 4.61 -36.25
CA VAL A 1134 -34.83 3.58 -37.26
C VAL A 1134 -35.55 3.88 -38.59
N PHE A 1135 -36.82 4.27 -38.55
CA PHE A 1135 -37.63 4.55 -39.74
C PHE A 1135 -37.03 5.63 -40.67
N TYR A 1136 -36.36 6.65 -40.11
CA TYR A 1136 -35.78 7.72 -40.92
C TYR A 1136 -34.38 7.39 -41.51
N VAL A 1137 -33.77 6.26 -41.17
CA VAL A 1137 -32.48 5.79 -41.72
C VAL A 1137 -32.69 5.23 -43.14
N PRO A 1138 -32.17 5.85 -44.22
CA PRO A 1138 -32.61 5.48 -45.58
C PRO A 1138 -32.05 4.13 -46.08
N ASN A 1139 -32.90 3.20 -46.49
CA ASN A 1139 -32.46 1.96 -47.17
C ASN A 1139 -32.06 2.26 -48.64
N GLU A 1140 -30.86 2.81 -48.83
CA GLU A 1140 -30.38 3.34 -50.12
C GLU A 1140 -29.63 2.31 -51.02
N LEU A 1141 -29.64 1.02 -50.66
CA LEU A 1141 -29.10 -0.08 -51.47
C LEU A 1141 -30.02 -1.31 -51.34
N ASP A 1142 -30.24 -2.02 -52.45
CA ASP A 1142 -31.12 -3.19 -52.57
C ASP A 1142 -30.60 -4.47 -51.85
N ARG A 1143 -30.49 -4.42 -50.53
CA ARG A 1143 -30.26 -5.61 -49.67
C ARG A 1143 -31.13 -5.52 -48.41
N ASP A 1144 -32.17 -6.35 -48.44
CA ASP A 1144 -33.22 -6.55 -47.43
C ASP A 1144 -34.09 -5.32 -47.06
N PRO A 1145 -35.41 -5.35 -47.35
CA PRO A 1145 -36.36 -4.34 -46.90
C PRO A 1145 -36.77 -4.51 -45.42
N TYR A 1146 -36.12 -5.41 -44.68
CA TYR A 1146 -36.41 -5.66 -43.27
C TYR A 1146 -35.85 -4.53 -42.41
N LEU A 1147 -36.76 -3.77 -41.79
CA LEU A 1147 -36.43 -2.81 -40.74
C LEU A 1147 -35.65 -3.53 -39.63
N MET A 1148 -34.52 -2.96 -39.18
CA MET A 1148 -33.78 -3.56 -38.06
C MET A 1148 -34.63 -3.49 -36.79
N ASN A 1149 -35.01 -4.65 -36.26
CA ASN A 1149 -35.73 -4.73 -35.00
C ASN A 1149 -34.77 -4.42 -33.84
N ILE A 1150 -34.93 -3.25 -33.23
CA ILE A 1150 -34.16 -2.77 -32.07
C ILE A 1150 -35.12 -2.68 -30.89
N SER A 1151 -34.78 -3.30 -29.76
CA SER A 1151 -35.56 -3.15 -28.53
C SER A 1151 -35.16 -1.87 -27.77
N ALA A 1152 -36.16 -1.10 -27.34
CA ALA A 1152 -35.96 -0.06 -26.34
C ALA A 1152 -35.50 -0.68 -25.01
N ILE A 1153 -34.71 0.08 -24.23
CA ILE A 1153 -34.20 -0.34 -22.93
C ILE A 1153 -35.40 -0.63 -22.01
N ASN A 1154 -35.45 -1.85 -21.48
CA ASN A 1154 -36.57 -2.31 -20.65
C ASN A 1154 -36.71 -1.45 -19.38
N SER A 1155 -37.72 -0.57 -19.39
CA SER A 1155 -38.07 0.34 -18.30
C SER A 1155 -38.58 -0.34 -17.03
N SER A 1156 -38.77 -1.67 -17.05
CA SER A 1156 -39.06 -2.50 -15.87
C SER A 1156 -37.80 -2.87 -15.07
N ILE A 1157 -36.60 -2.60 -15.60
CA ILE A 1157 -35.33 -2.82 -14.89
C ILE A 1157 -35.05 -1.58 -14.04
N ASP A 1158 -35.06 -1.76 -12.71
CA ASP A 1158 -34.78 -0.68 -11.76
C ASP A 1158 -33.37 -0.09 -11.96
N SER A 1159 -33.26 1.24 -11.91
CA SER A 1159 -32.02 1.99 -12.12
C SER A 1159 -31.90 3.11 -11.10
N ARG A 1160 -30.69 3.30 -10.56
CA ARG A 1160 -30.41 4.44 -9.67
C ARG A 1160 -30.33 5.78 -10.42
N PHE A 1161 -30.32 5.76 -11.74
CA PHE A 1161 -30.27 6.93 -12.60
C PHE A 1161 -31.66 7.25 -13.18
N LYS A 1162 -32.01 8.54 -13.24
CA LYS A 1162 -33.26 8.98 -13.90
C LYS A 1162 -33.06 8.96 -15.41
N ARG A 1163 -34.10 8.66 -16.20
CA ARG A 1163 -34.02 8.63 -17.68
C ARG A 1163 -33.42 9.90 -18.30
N ASN A 1164 -33.68 11.07 -17.70
CA ASN A 1164 -33.16 12.38 -18.09
C ASN A 1164 -31.82 12.77 -17.41
N THR A 1165 -31.08 11.78 -16.89
CA THR A 1165 -29.72 11.99 -16.38
C THR A 1165 -28.77 12.07 -17.57
N ILE A 1166 -27.89 13.09 -17.61
CA ILE A 1166 -26.88 13.19 -18.66
C ILE A 1166 -25.91 12.01 -18.60
N ILE A 1167 -25.52 11.50 -19.76
CA ILE A 1167 -24.67 10.31 -19.89
C ILE A 1167 -23.30 10.52 -19.23
N GLN A 1168 -22.79 11.75 -19.16
CA GLN A 1168 -21.59 12.08 -18.37
C GLN A 1168 -21.71 11.67 -16.90
N ASN A 1169 -22.86 11.83 -16.25
CA ASN A 1169 -23.02 11.49 -14.83
C ASN A 1169 -23.11 9.97 -14.64
N ILE A 1170 -23.63 9.24 -15.63
CA ILE A 1170 -23.68 7.77 -15.62
C ILE A 1170 -22.27 7.19 -15.90
N ALA A 1171 -21.52 7.81 -16.82
CA ALA A 1171 -20.16 7.43 -17.17
C ALA A 1171 -19.15 7.74 -16.06
N ASN A 1172 -19.27 8.89 -15.37
CA ASN A 1172 -18.45 9.22 -14.20
C ASN A 1172 -18.59 8.16 -13.09
N GLU A 1173 -19.77 7.53 -13.00
CA GLU A 1173 -20.11 6.44 -12.09
C GLU A 1173 -19.85 5.04 -12.70
N LEU A 1174 -19.02 4.95 -13.76
CA LEU A 1174 -18.61 3.72 -14.45
C LEU A 1174 -19.78 2.86 -14.96
N PHE A 1175 -20.92 3.49 -15.25
CA PHE A 1175 -22.19 2.82 -15.55
C PHE A 1175 -22.64 1.79 -14.50
N VAL A 1176 -22.12 1.84 -13.26
CA VAL A 1176 -22.49 0.85 -12.23
C VAL A 1176 -23.85 1.18 -11.62
N GLU A 1177 -24.76 0.22 -11.60
CA GLU A 1177 -26.03 0.27 -10.87
C GLU A 1177 -25.85 -0.26 -9.43
N GLU A 1178 -25.14 -1.38 -9.27
CA GLU A 1178 -25.06 -2.12 -8.00
C GLU A 1178 -23.72 -2.86 -7.85
N TRP A 1179 -22.91 -2.47 -6.87
CA TRP A 1179 -21.64 -3.13 -6.53
C TRP A 1179 -21.86 -4.37 -5.65
N LYS A 1180 -21.48 -5.57 -6.11
CA LYS A 1180 -21.69 -6.83 -5.37
C LYS A 1180 -20.42 -7.31 -4.64
N ILE A 1181 -20.07 -6.59 -3.59
CA ILE A 1181 -18.95 -6.92 -2.68
C ILE A 1181 -19.55 -7.27 -1.32
N SER A 1182 -19.39 -8.52 -0.86
CA SER A 1182 -19.84 -8.95 0.48
C SER A 1182 -18.65 -9.31 1.36
N ASN A 1183 -18.73 -9.02 2.66
CA ASN A 1183 -17.68 -9.32 3.64
C ASN A 1183 -18.08 -10.44 4.63
N SER A 1184 -17.08 -11.09 5.23
CA SER A 1184 -17.29 -12.21 6.16
C SER A 1184 -16.39 -12.12 7.38
N TYR A 1185 -16.96 -11.66 8.49
CA TYR A 1185 -16.28 -11.67 9.80
C TYR A 1185 -15.86 -13.08 10.24
N SER A 1186 -16.59 -14.13 9.83
CA SER A 1186 -16.21 -15.53 10.11
C SER A 1186 -14.94 -15.93 9.36
N SER A 1187 -14.81 -15.48 8.10
CA SER A 1187 -13.60 -15.71 7.30
C SER A 1187 -12.40 -14.95 7.90
N PHE A 1188 -12.59 -13.67 8.23
CA PHE A 1188 -11.60 -12.86 8.93
C PHE A 1188 -11.15 -13.48 10.26
N TYR A 1189 -12.09 -13.91 11.12
CA TYR A 1189 -11.78 -14.55 12.40
C TYR A 1189 -10.95 -15.82 12.22
N ASN A 1190 -11.32 -16.66 11.24
CA ASN A 1190 -10.62 -17.91 10.95
C ASN A 1190 -9.22 -17.68 10.37
N GLN A 1191 -9.03 -16.66 9.52
CA GLN A 1191 -7.69 -16.26 9.05
C GLN A 1191 -6.84 -15.65 10.18
N CYS A 1192 -7.44 -14.81 11.04
CA CYS A 1192 -6.77 -14.13 12.14
C CYS A 1192 -6.22 -15.11 13.20
N ALA A 1193 -6.84 -16.29 13.33
CA ALA A 1193 -6.37 -17.44 14.11
C ALA A 1193 -5.78 -17.05 15.50
N PRO A 1194 -6.55 -16.35 16.35
CA PRO A 1194 -6.03 -15.69 17.54
C PRO A 1194 -5.36 -16.66 18.53
N VAL A 1195 -4.03 -16.55 18.64
CA VAL A 1195 -3.16 -17.50 19.37
C VAL A 1195 -3.45 -17.57 20.87
N TYR A 1196 -3.84 -16.46 21.48
CA TYR A 1196 -4.26 -16.39 22.88
C TYR A 1196 -5.29 -15.28 23.10
N CYS A 1197 -6.22 -15.50 24.03
CA CYS A 1197 -7.17 -14.49 24.49
C CYS A 1197 -7.00 -14.28 26.00
N SER A 1198 -6.46 -13.12 26.38
CA SER A 1198 -6.21 -12.76 27.79
C SER A 1198 -7.37 -11.96 28.37
N TYR A 1199 -8.24 -12.62 29.14
CA TYR A 1199 -9.22 -11.95 29.99
C TYR A 1199 -8.62 -11.69 31.38
N LYS A 1200 -8.98 -10.55 31.99
CA LYS A 1200 -8.44 -10.12 33.30
C LYS A 1200 -9.49 -10.29 34.41
N SER A 1201 -9.66 -11.53 34.88
CA SER A 1201 -10.35 -11.79 36.14
C SER A 1201 -9.49 -11.36 37.34
N VAL A 1202 -10.11 -10.76 38.36
CA VAL A 1202 -9.43 -10.46 39.63
C VAL A 1202 -9.70 -11.62 40.60
N THR A 1203 -8.90 -12.67 40.51
CA THR A 1203 -8.96 -13.81 41.43
C THR A 1203 -8.10 -13.58 42.66
N ASN A 1204 -8.66 -13.85 43.84
CA ASN A 1204 -7.92 -13.79 45.11
C ASN A 1204 -7.23 -15.13 45.40
N ASP A 1205 -6.29 -15.54 44.53
CA ASP A 1205 -5.48 -16.78 44.68
C ASP A 1205 -4.44 -16.72 45.82
N TYR A 1206 -4.74 -15.92 46.83
CA TYR A 1206 -3.95 -15.71 48.03
C TYR A 1206 -4.08 -16.81 49.06
N VAL A 1207 -5.04 -17.75 48.97
CA VAL A 1207 -5.27 -18.71 50.08
C VAL A 1207 -4.05 -19.59 50.34
N ILE A 1208 -3.54 -20.32 49.34
CA ILE A 1208 -2.38 -21.23 49.52
C ILE A 1208 -1.09 -20.43 49.77
N TYR A 1209 -0.91 -19.29 49.10
CA TYR A 1209 0.25 -18.41 49.30
C TYR A 1209 0.28 -17.79 50.70
N THR A 1210 -0.87 -17.30 51.18
CA THR A 1210 -1.00 -16.71 52.53
C THR A 1210 -0.88 -17.79 53.59
N VAL A 1211 -1.51 -18.96 53.42
CA VAL A 1211 -1.37 -20.09 54.34
C VAL A 1211 0.10 -20.52 54.46
N SER A 1212 0.82 -20.73 53.35
CA SER A 1212 2.24 -21.09 53.41
C SER A 1212 3.11 -19.99 54.06
N LYS A 1213 2.86 -18.70 53.78
CA LYS A 1213 3.53 -17.58 54.47
C LYS A 1213 3.21 -17.53 55.97
N VAL A 1214 1.95 -17.70 56.37
CA VAL A 1214 1.50 -17.70 57.77
C VAL A 1214 2.08 -18.89 58.54
N LEU A 1215 2.11 -20.09 57.94
CA LEU A 1215 2.73 -21.29 58.53
C LEU A 1215 4.23 -21.10 58.75
N GLY A 1216 4.94 -20.50 57.78
CA GLY A 1216 6.36 -20.15 57.91
C GLY A 1216 6.61 -19.08 59.00
N LEU A 1217 5.80 -18.03 59.02
CA LEU A 1217 5.89 -16.95 60.02
C LEU A 1217 5.60 -17.47 61.43
N TYR A 1218 4.55 -18.30 61.60
CA TYR A 1218 4.20 -18.94 62.86
C TYR A 1218 5.31 -19.86 63.36
N GLY A 1219 5.93 -20.66 62.47
CA GLY A 1219 7.06 -21.51 62.83
C GLY A 1219 8.28 -20.70 63.32
N GLY A 1220 8.66 -19.67 62.56
CA GLY A 1220 9.77 -18.76 62.93
C GLY A 1220 9.51 -18.00 64.23
N LEU A 1221 8.33 -17.40 64.37
CA LEU A 1221 7.92 -16.63 65.54
C LEU A 1221 7.86 -17.49 66.80
N THR A 1222 7.30 -18.70 66.73
CA THR A 1222 7.23 -19.62 67.88
C THR A 1222 8.63 -19.95 68.43
N VAL A 1223 9.60 -20.21 67.55
CA VAL A 1223 10.99 -20.50 67.91
C VAL A 1223 11.70 -19.26 68.47
N ALA A 1224 11.46 -18.08 67.89
CA ALA A 1224 11.99 -16.82 68.39
C ALA A 1224 11.48 -16.50 69.81
N LEU A 1225 10.18 -16.67 70.05
CA LEU A 1225 9.54 -16.46 71.36
C LEU A 1225 10.07 -17.44 72.42
N GLN A 1226 10.31 -18.72 72.07
CA GLN A 1226 10.91 -19.69 73.00
C GLN A 1226 12.32 -19.30 73.47
N PHE A 1227 13.09 -18.54 72.68
CA PHE A 1227 14.39 -18.00 73.08
C PHE A 1227 14.30 -16.63 73.78
N SER A 1228 13.44 -15.73 73.29
CA SER A 1228 13.37 -14.35 73.78
C SER A 1228 12.58 -14.21 75.09
N ILE A 1229 11.49 -14.96 75.29
CA ILE A 1229 10.67 -14.86 76.51
C ILE A 1229 11.47 -15.23 77.78
N PRO A 1230 12.24 -16.33 77.85
CA PRO A 1230 13.06 -16.63 79.04
C PRO A 1230 14.16 -15.60 79.30
N LEU A 1231 14.65 -14.92 78.25
CA LEU A 1231 15.62 -13.83 78.37
C LEU A 1231 14.97 -12.56 78.91
N LEU A 1232 13.82 -12.16 78.35
CA LEU A 1232 13.01 -11.03 78.80
C LEU A 1232 12.54 -11.22 80.24
N ILE A 1233 12.03 -12.40 80.62
CA ILE A 1233 11.65 -12.70 82.00
C ILE A 1233 12.85 -12.58 82.94
N LYS A 1234 14.05 -13.05 82.54
CA LYS A 1234 15.28 -12.85 83.34
C LYS A 1234 15.70 -11.38 83.44
N ILE A 1235 15.54 -10.58 82.38
CA ILE A 1235 15.84 -9.15 82.39
C ILE A 1235 14.84 -8.41 83.30
N ILE A 1236 13.55 -8.72 83.22
CA ILE A 1236 12.49 -8.20 84.09
C ILE A 1236 12.78 -8.57 85.56
N PHE A 1237 13.15 -9.82 85.85
CA PHE A 1237 13.57 -10.24 87.20
C PHE A 1237 14.83 -9.53 87.68
N GLN A 1238 15.79 -9.23 86.80
CA GLN A 1238 17.00 -8.47 87.15
C GLN A 1238 16.71 -6.98 87.38
N ILE A 1239 15.73 -6.40 86.68
CA ILE A 1239 15.24 -5.04 86.91
C ILE A 1239 14.47 -4.98 88.24
N GLN A 1240 13.51 -5.90 88.47
CA GLN A 1240 12.80 -6.00 89.75
C GLN A 1240 13.75 -6.21 90.93
N ASN A 1241 14.74 -7.11 90.82
CA ASN A 1241 15.73 -7.33 91.89
C ASN A 1241 16.76 -6.19 92.03
N ARG A 1242 16.88 -5.27 91.07
CA ARG A 1242 17.58 -3.99 91.28
C ARG A 1242 16.69 -3.01 92.03
N CYS A 1243 15.43 -2.84 91.65
CA CYS A 1243 14.48 -1.99 92.37
C CYS A 1243 14.32 -2.42 93.84
N ARG A 1244 14.20 -3.73 94.10
CA ARG A 1244 14.05 -4.30 95.45
C ARG A 1244 15.31 -4.22 96.34
N ARG A 1245 16.45 -3.80 95.79
CA ARG A 1245 17.71 -3.60 96.55
C ARG A 1245 17.96 -2.16 96.98
N ASN A 1246 17.11 -1.21 96.58
CA ASN A 1246 17.19 0.18 96.99
C ASN A 1246 16.21 0.54 98.13
N THR A 1247 15.56 -0.44 98.75
CA THR A 1247 14.43 -0.21 99.69
C THR A 1247 14.47 -1.07 100.96
N ILE A 1248 15.66 -1.49 101.42
CA ILE A 1248 15.86 -1.99 102.78
C ILE A 1248 17.15 -1.37 103.32
N ASN A 1249 17.02 -0.58 104.40
CA ASN A 1249 18.11 -0.09 105.23
C ASN A 1249 18.11 -0.94 106.53
N PRO A 1250 19.26 -1.25 107.17
CA PRO A 1250 19.28 -2.18 108.29
C PRO A 1250 18.86 -1.52 109.61
N ASN A 1251 18.22 -2.32 110.46
CA ASN A 1251 18.37 -2.33 111.91
C ASN A 1251 18.02 -3.76 112.37
N GLU A 1252 18.87 -4.34 113.22
CA GLU A 1252 18.97 -5.78 113.55
C GLU A 1252 19.41 -6.68 112.38
#